data_AF-A0A7H5EVP3-F1
#
_entry.id   AF-A0A7H5EVP3-F1
#
_cell.length_a   1.000
_cell.length_b   1.000
_cell.length_c   1.000
_cell.angle_alpha   90.00
_cell.angle_beta   90.00
_cell.angle_gamma   90.00
#
_symmetry.space_group_name_H-M   'P 1'
#
loop_
_entity.id
_entity.type
_entity.pdbx_description
1 polymer ?
#
loop_
_entity_poly.entity_id
_entity_poly.type
_entity_poly.pdbx_seq_one_letter_code
_entity_poly.pdbx_strand_id
1 'polypeptide(L)'
;MKNLLTLITLIGSLALGAQADAYHAQLTNWLATQYTLTGVTYPIADTENEIYAATYSWTASRNLVTAPDDQEFSQVVRLSSPGGLVNRWDAGFGVANIQPVGLGDKLLAVVWLRVDGGEDATGKVALVLERADNFDKEFDLIVELDNSWRRYLIPVEVRTRSHPAGGLQFGIHLGFQEQVVEVGGFTLLNYGPNFPLDQFPNDINNDEYGGFEADAAWRAPAAQRIEELRMADLEILALDQNGDPLPATGLEVRMQRHAFEFGTAIKACRFPGGRCYNATFVDKIFDLDGRGHGFNSVVYENDLKWPAWEEEWISLNEQTIRTMSFLTERDVNIRGHVLLWPGWQNLPADMEANQSNVNYLKQRVDDHLVNFLETLDFDEYVRDWDVINEINTNTDLAAALAGTAGYTTGREYYAEVFARARELAPDATLYLNDYVTLSLNNKEGVLYDQYQGFIAELVNADAPIDGIGFQGHIGASPNSIYDVLETYDDFAQQFGLEAKITEFDLPPSVSEELAADYLRDFLTATFSHESMTGFLFWNFWDVDTWANPGANLYRADWSSTPAHEAFVDLVFNEWWTEEDLQTDASGLASTPAFKGYYEVTLNCGSERVTTSFDHLGDQRVTIDCSQLVSLQPEPLPAGSITVSPNPSSGPVTIQNRLGVSLSGEILDAAGRSLWRGKITSGTTELPLDLPAGSYHLQLREGRRMSTFTLIR
;
A
#
# COMPACT_ATOMS: atom_id res chain seq x y z
N MET A 1 -89.87 -21.97 32.03
CA MET A 1 -88.80 -21.80 33.04
C MET A 1 -87.69 -22.78 32.67
N LYS A 2 -86.59 -22.33 32.04
CA LYS A 2 -85.23 -22.24 32.63
C LYS A 2 -84.79 -23.58 33.25
N ASN A 3 -83.66 -24.22 32.94
CA ASN A 3 -82.37 -23.78 32.41
C ASN A 3 -81.46 -25.00 32.09
N LEU A 4 -80.33 -24.70 31.45
CA LEU A 4 -79.03 -25.40 31.41
C LEU A 4 -78.76 -26.42 30.29
N LEU A 5 -78.11 -25.96 29.23
CA LEU A 5 -77.10 -26.73 28.50
C LEU A 5 -75.86 -25.85 28.31
N THR A 6 -74.72 -26.35 28.76
CA THR A 6 -73.40 -25.72 28.73
C THR A 6 -72.80 -25.89 27.33
N LEU A 7 -72.41 -24.79 26.68
CA LEU A 7 -71.66 -24.80 25.41
C LEU A 7 -70.22 -24.37 25.71
N ILE A 8 -69.26 -25.24 25.37
CA ILE A 8 -67.82 -24.95 25.44
C ILE A 8 -67.44 -24.22 24.16
N THR A 9 -67.00 -22.96 24.29
CA THR A 9 -66.43 -22.16 23.20
C THR A 9 -64.91 -22.40 23.15
N LEU A 10 -64.44 -22.99 22.05
CA LEU A 10 -63.02 -23.07 21.70
C LEU A 10 -62.65 -21.76 20.98
N ILE A 11 -61.91 -20.86 21.64
CA ILE A 11 -61.33 -19.67 21.02
C ILE A 11 -59.97 -20.06 20.48
N GLY A 12 -59.88 -20.24 19.16
CA GLY A 12 -58.60 -20.27 18.45
C GLY A 12 -58.12 -18.84 18.24
N SER A 13 -57.03 -18.46 18.91
CA SER A 13 -56.28 -17.23 18.64
C SER A 13 -55.47 -17.42 17.35
N LEU A 14 -55.97 -16.91 16.23
CA LEU A 14 -55.16 -16.61 15.05
C LEU A 14 -54.34 -15.35 15.38
N ALA A 15 -53.04 -15.52 15.61
CA ALA A 15 -52.10 -14.42 15.55
C ALA A 15 -51.95 -14.03 14.07
N LEU A 16 -52.57 -12.91 13.68
CA LEU A 16 -52.28 -12.23 12.43
C LEU A 16 -50.88 -11.60 12.57
N GLY A 17 -49.84 -12.30 12.14
CA GLY A 17 -48.57 -11.65 11.83
C GLY A 17 -48.81 -10.73 10.63
N ALA A 18 -48.28 -9.50 10.66
CA ALA A 18 -48.25 -8.64 9.50
C ALA A 18 -47.56 -9.39 8.35
N GLN A 19 -48.09 -9.26 7.14
CA GLN A 19 -47.48 -9.85 5.95
C GLN A 19 -46.54 -8.78 5.37
N ALA A 20 -45.32 -9.18 5.04
CA ALA A 20 -44.36 -8.33 4.31
C ALA A 20 -45.01 -7.68 3.08
N ASP A 21 -44.58 -6.46 2.77
CA ASP A 21 -45.10 -5.72 1.62
C ASP A 21 -44.59 -6.29 0.29
N ALA A 22 -45.02 -5.68 -0.82
CA ALA A 22 -44.67 -6.14 -2.16
C ALA A 22 -43.16 -6.12 -2.40
N TYR A 23 -42.45 -5.09 -1.95
CA TYR A 23 -41.00 -4.96 -2.10
C TYR A 23 -40.27 -6.07 -1.34
N HIS A 24 -40.54 -6.22 -0.04
CA HIS A 24 -39.88 -7.23 0.80
C HIS A 24 -40.20 -8.66 0.34
N ALA A 25 -41.43 -8.91 -0.12
CA ALA A 25 -41.81 -10.21 -0.69
C ALA A 25 -41.06 -10.52 -2.00
N GLN A 26 -40.90 -9.53 -2.88
CA GLN A 26 -40.13 -9.70 -4.13
C GLN A 26 -38.65 -9.91 -3.86
N LEU A 27 -38.04 -9.07 -3.01
CA LEU A 27 -36.64 -9.15 -2.63
C LEU A 27 -36.31 -10.53 -2.02
N THR A 28 -37.09 -10.98 -1.04
CA THR A 28 -36.82 -12.26 -0.37
C THR A 28 -37.07 -13.46 -1.28
N ASN A 29 -38.06 -13.38 -2.19
CA ASN A 29 -38.26 -14.41 -3.21
C ASN A 29 -37.08 -14.46 -4.21
N TRP A 30 -36.55 -13.31 -4.61
CA TRP A 30 -35.37 -13.22 -5.46
C TRP A 30 -34.14 -13.83 -4.76
N LEU A 31 -33.88 -13.46 -3.49
CA LEU A 31 -32.79 -14.03 -2.68
C LEU A 31 -32.92 -15.54 -2.50
N ALA A 32 -34.13 -16.04 -2.26
CA ALA A 32 -34.40 -17.48 -2.15
C ALA A 32 -34.16 -18.22 -3.48
N THR A 33 -34.42 -17.58 -4.61
CA THR A 33 -34.32 -18.21 -5.93
C THR A 33 -32.91 -18.16 -6.48
N GLN A 34 -32.23 -17.02 -6.39
CA GLN A 34 -30.90 -16.81 -6.99
C GLN A 34 -29.77 -17.24 -6.06
N TYR A 35 -29.92 -17.03 -4.75
CA TYR A 35 -28.86 -17.26 -3.76
C TYR A 35 -29.21 -18.37 -2.79
N THR A 36 -30.38 -19.01 -2.92
CA THR A 36 -30.88 -20.06 -2.02
C THR A 36 -30.99 -19.63 -0.54
N LEU A 37 -31.06 -18.32 -0.31
CA LEU A 37 -31.20 -17.72 1.02
C LEU A 37 -32.65 -17.78 1.48
N THR A 38 -32.95 -18.59 2.51
CA THR A 38 -34.31 -18.82 3.02
C THR A 38 -34.37 -18.68 4.54
N GLY A 39 -35.57 -18.50 5.10
CA GLY A 39 -35.76 -18.41 6.56
C GLY A 39 -35.39 -17.06 7.17
N VAL A 40 -35.50 -15.99 6.38
CA VAL A 40 -35.16 -14.63 6.80
C VAL A 40 -35.99 -14.15 7.99
N THR A 41 -35.36 -13.38 8.85
CA THR A 41 -35.98 -12.56 9.89
C THR A 41 -35.61 -11.10 9.67
N TYR A 42 -36.38 -10.18 10.25
CA TYR A 42 -36.25 -8.74 9.98
C TYR A 42 -35.81 -8.00 11.25
N PRO A 43 -34.52 -7.67 11.38
CA PRO A 43 -34.01 -6.86 12.49
C PRO A 43 -34.69 -5.51 12.68
N ILE A 44 -35.18 -4.82 11.64
CA ILE A 44 -35.74 -3.45 11.75
C ILE A 44 -37.25 -3.35 11.51
N ALA A 45 -37.80 -4.02 10.48
CA ALA A 45 -39.21 -4.28 10.18
C ALA A 45 -39.31 -4.97 8.79
N ASP A 46 -40.49 -5.47 8.42
CA ASP A 46 -40.73 -6.21 7.15
C ASP A 46 -41.63 -5.47 6.15
N THR A 47 -41.87 -4.17 6.38
CA THR A 47 -42.60 -3.27 5.46
C THR A 47 -41.94 -1.89 5.39
N GLU A 48 -41.96 -1.26 4.21
CA GLU A 48 -41.47 0.10 3.96
C GLU A 48 -42.13 1.10 4.92
N ASN A 49 -43.45 1.00 5.12
CA ASN A 49 -44.20 1.90 5.99
C ASN A 49 -43.71 1.85 7.45
N GLU A 50 -43.45 0.66 7.99
CA GLU A 50 -42.98 0.51 9.36
C GLU A 50 -41.51 0.95 9.49
N ILE A 51 -40.67 0.61 8.52
CA ILE A 51 -39.26 1.05 8.49
C ILE A 51 -39.19 2.57 8.48
N TYR A 52 -39.83 3.23 7.51
CA TYR A 52 -39.76 4.69 7.39
C TYR A 52 -40.52 5.41 8.51
N ALA A 53 -41.48 4.79 9.19
CA ALA A 53 -42.06 5.34 10.41
C ALA A 53 -41.10 5.30 11.61
N ALA A 54 -40.20 4.32 11.66
CA ALA A 54 -39.20 4.15 12.73
C ALA A 54 -37.90 4.93 12.48
N THR A 55 -37.61 5.32 11.23
CA THR A 55 -36.41 6.08 10.89
C THR A 55 -36.41 7.50 11.47
N TYR A 56 -35.22 8.00 11.79
CA TYR A 56 -34.97 9.38 12.21
C TYR A 56 -33.84 10.02 11.39
N SER A 57 -33.75 11.35 11.41
CA SER A 57 -32.61 12.11 10.88
C SER A 57 -32.12 13.13 11.90
N TRP A 58 -30.86 13.52 11.77
CA TRP A 58 -30.26 14.60 12.55
C TRP A 58 -29.44 15.49 11.62
N THR A 59 -29.51 16.80 11.85
CA THR A 59 -28.92 17.89 11.02
C THR A 59 -29.47 17.94 9.57
N ALA A 60 -29.54 16.80 8.88
CA ALA A 60 -30.21 16.63 7.61
C ALA A 60 -31.73 16.71 7.75
N SER A 61 -32.36 17.38 6.79
CA SER A 61 -33.83 17.40 6.68
C SER A 61 -34.33 16.16 5.94
N ARG A 62 -35.51 15.67 6.36
CA ARG A 62 -36.11 14.43 5.87
C ARG A 62 -37.50 14.69 5.28
N ASN A 63 -37.73 14.25 4.06
CA ASN A 63 -39.05 14.31 3.40
C ASN A 63 -39.38 12.98 2.73
N LEU A 64 -40.53 12.38 3.08
CA LEU A 64 -40.99 11.11 2.49
C LEU A 64 -41.91 11.41 1.30
N VAL A 65 -41.59 10.84 0.14
CA VAL A 65 -42.35 10.99 -1.10
C VAL A 65 -42.67 9.62 -1.71
N THR A 66 -43.63 9.58 -2.64
CA THR A 66 -43.93 8.36 -3.41
C THR A 66 -42.81 8.12 -4.42
N ALA A 67 -42.37 6.88 -4.54
CA ALA A 67 -41.38 6.47 -5.53
C ALA A 67 -41.94 6.64 -6.96
N PRO A 68 -41.07 6.84 -7.97
CA PRO A 68 -41.44 6.72 -9.36
C PRO A 68 -42.02 5.33 -9.68
N ASP A 69 -42.93 5.23 -10.66
CA ASP A 69 -43.64 3.99 -11.01
C ASP A 69 -42.73 2.85 -11.55
N ASP A 70 -41.47 3.15 -11.85
CA ASP A 70 -40.48 2.22 -12.42
C ASP A 70 -39.55 1.59 -11.36
N GLN A 71 -39.77 1.85 -10.07
CA GLN A 71 -38.95 1.32 -8.98
C GLN A 71 -39.56 0.07 -8.31
N GLU A 72 -38.69 -0.76 -7.71
CA GLU A 72 -39.11 -1.96 -6.95
C GLU A 72 -39.76 -1.62 -5.60
N PHE A 73 -39.45 -0.44 -5.07
CA PHE A 73 -39.94 0.12 -3.79
C PHE A 73 -40.99 1.21 -4.06
N SER A 74 -41.87 1.45 -3.08
CA SER A 74 -43.00 2.39 -3.21
C SER A 74 -42.77 3.75 -2.54
N GLN A 75 -41.77 3.84 -1.66
CA GLN A 75 -41.47 5.04 -0.89
C GLN A 75 -40.01 5.47 -1.08
N VAL A 76 -39.81 6.79 -1.18
CA VAL A 76 -38.49 7.43 -1.24
C VAL A 76 -38.36 8.43 -0.10
N VAL A 77 -37.26 8.37 0.63
CA VAL A 77 -36.87 9.40 1.59
C VAL A 77 -35.88 10.34 0.91
N ARG A 78 -36.24 11.60 0.78
CA ARG A 78 -35.33 12.68 0.36
C ARG A 78 -34.64 13.26 1.60
N LEU A 79 -33.32 13.16 1.63
CA LEU A 79 -32.44 13.62 2.70
C LEU A 79 -31.62 14.79 2.18
N SER A 80 -31.80 15.98 2.75
CA SER A 80 -31.00 17.16 2.38
C SER A 80 -30.01 17.48 3.50
N SER A 81 -28.73 17.43 3.17
CA SER A 81 -27.59 17.69 4.06
C SER A 81 -26.98 19.06 3.76
N PRO A 82 -26.70 19.89 4.79
CA PRO A 82 -25.96 21.14 4.59
C PRO A 82 -24.47 20.86 4.35
N GLY A 83 -23.79 21.74 3.62
CA GLY A 83 -22.33 21.74 3.50
C GLY A 83 -21.61 22.32 4.73
N GLY A 84 -20.28 22.16 4.77
CA GLY A 84 -19.42 22.75 5.81
C GLY A 84 -19.50 22.07 7.18
N LEU A 85 -19.84 20.79 7.21
CA LEU A 85 -19.83 19.98 8.44
C LEU A 85 -18.42 19.47 8.74
N VAL A 86 -18.12 19.22 10.02
CA VAL A 86 -16.77 18.82 10.47
C VAL A 86 -16.54 17.34 10.24
N ASN A 87 -17.54 16.52 10.58
CA ASN A 87 -17.47 15.08 10.43
C ASN A 87 -18.60 14.57 9.54
N ARG A 88 -18.34 13.47 8.82
CA ARG A 88 -19.36 12.76 8.02
C ARG A 88 -20.61 12.38 8.82
N TRP A 89 -20.47 12.08 10.11
CA TRP A 89 -21.58 11.72 11.00
C TRP A 89 -22.31 12.93 11.60
N ASP A 90 -21.90 14.17 11.33
CA ASP A 90 -22.57 15.37 11.86
C ASP A 90 -23.99 15.55 11.27
N ALA A 91 -24.26 14.92 10.13
CA ALA A 91 -25.60 14.78 9.54
C ALA A 91 -25.87 13.34 9.13
N GLY A 92 -27.11 12.88 9.30
CA GLY A 92 -27.44 11.52 8.92
C GLY A 92 -28.90 11.11 9.11
N PHE A 93 -29.13 9.83 8.84
CA PHE A 93 -30.41 9.14 8.84
C PHE A 93 -30.22 7.71 9.34
N GLY A 94 -31.15 7.15 10.12
CA GLY A 94 -31.00 5.78 10.58
C GLY A 94 -32.21 5.19 11.28
N VAL A 95 -32.10 3.91 11.63
CA VAL A 95 -33.10 3.14 12.36
C VAL A 95 -32.42 2.12 13.28
N ALA A 96 -32.99 1.93 14.46
CA ALA A 96 -32.51 0.92 15.42
C ALA A 96 -33.17 -0.44 15.16
N ASN A 97 -32.46 -1.53 15.44
CA ASN A 97 -33.03 -2.88 15.36
C ASN A 97 -34.13 -3.08 16.43
N ILE A 98 -35.24 -3.71 16.05
CA ILE A 98 -36.35 -4.09 16.93
C ILE A 98 -36.30 -5.57 17.35
N GLN A 99 -35.55 -6.40 16.62
CA GLN A 99 -35.27 -7.80 16.97
C GLN A 99 -33.80 -7.97 17.37
N PRO A 100 -33.49 -8.88 18.30
CA PRO A 100 -32.10 -9.19 18.64
C PRO A 100 -31.34 -9.77 17.44
N VAL A 101 -30.04 -9.48 17.38
CA VAL A 101 -29.11 -10.00 16.38
C VAL A 101 -28.02 -10.79 17.10
N GLY A 102 -27.80 -12.03 16.70
CA GLY A 102 -26.83 -12.94 17.32
C GLY A 102 -25.40 -12.69 16.88
N LEU A 103 -24.44 -13.12 17.71
CA LEU A 103 -23.04 -13.22 17.29
C LEU A 103 -22.92 -14.32 16.23
N GLY A 104 -22.24 -14.02 15.13
CA GLY A 104 -22.06 -14.92 13.98
C GLY A 104 -23.19 -14.86 12.95
N ASP A 105 -24.29 -14.14 13.25
CA ASP A 105 -25.40 -13.98 12.31
C ASP A 105 -24.93 -13.34 10.99
N LYS A 106 -25.49 -13.85 9.89
CA LYS A 106 -25.29 -13.31 8.54
C LYS A 106 -26.45 -12.40 8.18
N LEU A 107 -26.13 -11.14 8.00
CA LEU A 107 -27.06 -10.08 7.64
C LEU A 107 -26.87 -9.70 6.18
N LEU A 108 -27.93 -9.16 5.58
CA LEU A 108 -27.87 -8.46 4.31
C LEU A 108 -28.52 -7.08 4.48
N ALA A 109 -27.73 -6.02 4.42
CA ALA A 109 -28.24 -4.66 4.34
C ALA A 109 -28.53 -4.33 2.87
N VAL A 110 -29.72 -3.81 2.59
CA VAL A 110 -30.16 -3.45 1.24
C VAL A 110 -30.62 -2.01 1.23
N VAL A 111 -30.14 -1.23 0.28
CA VAL A 111 -30.56 0.17 0.10
C VAL A 111 -30.40 0.58 -1.35
N TRP A 112 -31.32 1.39 -1.86
CA TRP A 112 -31.18 2.08 -3.13
C TRP A 112 -30.85 3.55 -2.87
N LEU A 113 -29.88 4.07 -3.60
CA LEU A 113 -29.44 5.46 -3.47
C LEU A 113 -29.31 6.13 -4.83
N ARG A 114 -29.55 7.45 -4.84
CA ARG A 114 -29.11 8.37 -5.89
C ARG A 114 -29.04 9.78 -5.33
N VAL A 115 -28.40 10.67 -6.08
CA VAL A 115 -28.46 12.12 -5.86
C VAL A 115 -29.61 12.71 -6.63
N ASP A 116 -30.32 13.63 -5.99
CA ASP A 116 -31.31 14.46 -6.66
C ASP A 116 -30.63 15.69 -7.28
N GLY A 117 -30.58 15.74 -8.62
CA GLY A 117 -29.88 16.80 -9.34
C GLY A 117 -29.85 16.60 -10.87
N GLY A 118 -29.03 17.41 -11.55
CA GLY A 118 -28.81 17.34 -12.99
C GLY A 118 -27.91 16.16 -13.42
N GLU A 119 -27.49 16.15 -14.69
CA GLU A 119 -26.63 15.08 -15.26
C GLU A 119 -25.29 14.96 -14.53
N ASP A 120 -24.71 16.09 -14.12
CA ASP A 120 -23.41 16.15 -13.45
C ASP A 120 -23.51 16.15 -11.91
N ALA A 121 -24.67 15.78 -11.35
CA ALA A 121 -24.87 15.84 -9.90
C ALA A 121 -24.18 14.67 -9.20
N THR A 122 -23.25 14.98 -8.30
CA THR A 122 -22.50 14.01 -7.50
C THR A 122 -22.90 14.05 -6.03
N GLY A 123 -22.74 12.92 -5.33
CA GLY A 123 -23.08 12.76 -3.92
C GLY A 123 -22.10 11.82 -3.24
N LYS A 124 -22.07 11.88 -1.90
CA LYS A 124 -21.21 11.01 -1.10
C LYS A 124 -21.86 10.71 0.23
N VAL A 125 -21.97 9.43 0.57
CA VAL A 125 -22.55 8.97 1.82
C VAL A 125 -21.73 7.85 2.43
N ALA A 126 -21.86 7.64 3.75
CA ALA A 126 -21.36 6.42 4.38
C ALA A 126 -22.54 5.58 4.89
N LEU A 127 -22.66 4.36 4.40
CA LEU A 127 -23.57 3.34 4.88
C LEU A 127 -22.95 2.68 6.10
N VAL A 128 -23.65 2.64 7.22
CA VAL A 128 -23.12 2.12 8.48
C VAL A 128 -24.08 1.16 9.15
N LEU A 129 -23.54 0.08 9.69
CA LEU A 129 -24.20 -0.70 10.73
C LEU A 129 -23.36 -0.58 11.98
N GLU A 130 -23.90 0.07 13.00
CA GLU A 130 -23.12 0.48 14.15
C GLU A 130 -23.82 0.17 15.45
N ARG A 131 -23.03 0.11 16.50
CA ARG A 131 -23.52 -0.15 17.84
C ARG A 131 -24.14 1.09 18.44
N ALA A 132 -25.34 0.96 18.98
CA ALA A 132 -26.07 2.09 19.56
C ALA A 132 -25.44 2.64 20.85
N ASP A 133 -24.53 1.89 21.50
CA ASP A 133 -23.91 2.30 22.76
C ASP A 133 -22.64 3.13 22.60
N ASN A 134 -21.85 2.87 21.57
CA ASN A 134 -20.56 3.55 21.37
C ASN A 134 -20.18 3.80 19.91
N PHE A 135 -21.07 3.51 18.95
CA PHE A 135 -20.87 3.73 17.52
C PHE A 135 -19.76 2.89 16.88
N ASP A 136 -19.26 1.86 17.56
CA ASP A 136 -18.38 0.87 16.93
C ASP A 136 -19.12 0.21 15.75
N LYS A 137 -18.40 -0.01 14.65
CA LYS A 137 -18.97 -0.46 13.38
C LYS A 137 -18.96 -1.99 13.27
N GLU A 138 -20.09 -2.57 12.85
CA GLU A 138 -20.15 -3.91 12.25
C GLU A 138 -19.85 -3.84 10.74
N PHE A 139 -20.24 -2.74 10.08
CA PHE A 139 -19.67 -2.33 8.79
C PHE A 139 -19.72 -0.82 8.61
N ASP A 140 -18.86 -0.31 7.74
CA ASP A 140 -18.76 1.09 7.34
C ASP A 140 -18.33 1.13 5.86
N LEU A 141 -19.19 1.67 4.99
CA LEU A 141 -18.97 1.71 3.55
C LEU A 141 -19.26 3.11 3.03
N ILE A 142 -18.23 3.80 2.55
CA ILE A 142 -18.37 5.08 1.85
C ILE A 142 -18.69 4.78 0.39
N VAL A 143 -19.70 5.46 -0.17
CA VAL A 143 -20.06 5.34 -1.59
C VAL A 143 -20.25 6.72 -2.19
N GLU A 144 -19.76 6.87 -3.41
CA GLU A 144 -20.04 8.02 -4.26
C GLU A 144 -21.27 7.73 -5.10
N LEU A 145 -22.06 8.78 -5.35
CA LEU A 145 -23.38 8.71 -5.96
C LEU A 145 -23.44 9.65 -7.15
N ASP A 146 -24.17 9.25 -8.17
CA ASP A 146 -24.61 10.10 -9.28
C ASP A 146 -26.15 10.25 -9.24
N ASN A 147 -26.74 10.77 -10.32
CA ASN A 147 -28.19 10.93 -10.43
C ASN A 147 -28.96 9.64 -10.79
N SER A 148 -28.27 8.50 -10.90
CA SER A 148 -28.85 7.20 -11.27
C SER A 148 -29.16 6.37 -10.03
N TRP A 149 -30.29 5.65 -10.05
CA TRP A 149 -30.64 4.72 -8.98
C TRP A 149 -29.70 3.52 -8.99
N ARG A 150 -28.96 3.35 -7.89
CA ARG A 150 -28.07 2.20 -7.66
C ARG A 150 -28.53 1.40 -6.44
N ARG A 151 -28.50 0.07 -6.52
CA ARG A 151 -28.84 -0.82 -5.41
C ARG A 151 -27.57 -1.33 -4.75
N TYR A 152 -27.49 -1.18 -3.43
CA TYR A 152 -26.42 -1.71 -2.60
C TYR A 152 -26.92 -2.94 -1.85
N LEU A 153 -26.20 -4.06 -1.98
CA LEU A 153 -26.40 -5.34 -1.30
C LEU A 153 -25.13 -5.64 -0.49
N ILE A 154 -25.20 -5.42 0.83
CA ILE A 154 -24.03 -5.46 1.71
C ILE A 154 -24.16 -6.65 2.66
N PRO A 155 -23.43 -7.74 2.44
CA PRO A 155 -23.42 -8.89 3.35
C PRO A 155 -22.54 -8.59 4.57
N VAL A 156 -23.06 -8.88 5.76
CA VAL A 156 -22.37 -8.57 7.02
C VAL A 156 -22.39 -9.80 7.92
N GLU A 157 -21.23 -10.17 8.46
CA GLU A 157 -21.16 -11.12 9.57
C GLU A 157 -20.98 -10.35 10.87
N VAL A 158 -21.87 -10.57 11.84
CA VAL A 158 -21.73 -9.98 13.17
C VAL A 158 -20.59 -10.67 13.91
N ARG A 159 -19.44 -10.01 14.03
CA ARG A 159 -18.21 -10.62 14.59
C ARG A 159 -17.89 -10.15 16.00
N THR A 160 -18.51 -9.06 16.45
CA THR A 160 -18.09 -8.43 17.72
C THR A 160 -18.82 -9.02 18.94
N ARG A 161 -20.15 -9.05 18.92
CA ARG A 161 -21.01 -9.55 20.01
C ARG A 161 -22.46 -9.71 19.54
N SER A 162 -23.29 -10.34 20.37
CA SER A 162 -24.74 -10.30 20.16
C SER A 162 -25.32 -8.95 20.59
N HIS A 163 -26.32 -8.47 19.85
CA HIS A 163 -26.95 -7.18 20.06
C HIS A 163 -28.43 -7.36 20.43
N PRO A 164 -28.89 -6.79 21.55
CA PRO A 164 -30.31 -6.80 21.90
C PRO A 164 -31.10 -5.91 20.94
N ALA A 165 -32.44 -5.94 21.02
CA ALA A 165 -33.27 -4.92 20.38
C ALA A 165 -32.86 -3.52 20.88
N GLY A 166 -32.66 -2.59 19.95
CA GLY A 166 -32.13 -1.24 20.17
C GLY A 166 -30.61 -1.17 20.35
N GLY A 167 -29.90 -2.30 20.25
CA GLY A 167 -28.44 -2.37 20.42
C GLY A 167 -27.64 -2.07 19.15
N LEU A 168 -28.30 -2.07 17.98
CA LEU A 168 -27.71 -1.90 16.67
C LEU A 168 -28.49 -0.87 15.86
N GLN A 169 -27.77 -0.07 15.06
CA GLN A 169 -28.32 0.98 14.22
C GLN A 169 -27.84 0.79 12.78
N PHE A 170 -28.77 0.69 11.83
CA PHE A 170 -28.48 0.80 10.40
C PHE A 170 -28.74 2.23 9.95
N GLY A 171 -27.77 2.87 9.32
CA GLY A 171 -27.86 4.29 8.99
C GLY A 171 -27.00 4.74 7.82
N ILE A 172 -27.14 6.04 7.52
CA ILE A 172 -26.47 6.76 6.45
C ILE A 172 -25.91 8.06 7.05
N HIS A 173 -24.60 8.25 6.93
CA HIS A 173 -23.90 9.49 7.23
C HIS A 173 -23.83 10.35 5.97
N LEU A 174 -24.23 11.63 6.09
CA LEU A 174 -24.45 12.57 4.98
C LEU A 174 -23.53 13.80 5.04
N GLY A 175 -22.73 13.94 6.10
CA GLY A 175 -21.95 15.14 6.40
C GLY A 175 -20.68 15.33 5.56
N PHE A 176 -20.70 14.88 4.31
CA PHE A 176 -19.59 15.05 3.37
C PHE A 176 -19.66 16.39 2.63
N GLN A 177 -20.83 16.74 2.10
CA GLN A 177 -21.02 17.93 1.28
C GLN A 177 -22.49 18.41 1.33
N GLU A 178 -22.74 19.59 0.76
CA GLU A 178 -24.11 20.02 0.48
C GLU A 178 -24.71 19.13 -0.61
N GLN A 179 -25.78 18.41 -0.29
CA GLN A 179 -26.38 17.43 -1.21
C GLN A 179 -27.82 17.10 -0.86
N VAL A 180 -28.54 16.57 -1.84
CA VAL A 180 -29.84 15.92 -1.65
C VAL A 180 -29.74 14.49 -2.13
N VAL A 181 -29.90 13.54 -1.20
CA VAL A 181 -29.82 12.10 -1.47
C VAL A 181 -31.21 11.50 -1.35
N GLU A 182 -31.60 10.70 -2.33
CA GLU A 182 -32.84 9.92 -2.31
C GLU A 182 -32.55 8.48 -1.90
N VAL A 183 -33.34 7.98 -0.95
CA VAL A 183 -33.17 6.65 -0.34
C VAL A 183 -34.43 5.83 -0.57
N GLY A 184 -34.28 4.69 -1.26
CA GLY A 184 -35.33 3.71 -1.53
C GLY A 184 -34.97 2.32 -0.98
N GLY A 185 -35.97 1.45 -0.81
CA GLY A 185 -35.75 0.02 -0.51
C GLY A 185 -34.88 -0.29 0.71
N PHE A 186 -34.80 0.63 1.67
CA PHE A 186 -33.92 0.55 2.85
C PHE A 186 -34.37 -0.56 3.79
N THR A 187 -33.62 -1.67 3.87
CA THR A 187 -33.96 -2.82 4.71
C THR A 187 -32.73 -3.55 5.27
N LEU A 188 -32.93 -4.32 6.34
CA LEU A 188 -31.91 -5.18 6.95
C LEU A 188 -32.52 -6.56 7.16
N LEU A 189 -31.89 -7.58 6.59
CA LEU A 189 -32.33 -8.97 6.63
C LEU A 189 -31.37 -9.80 7.48
N ASN A 190 -31.86 -10.73 8.29
CA ASN A 190 -31.05 -11.65 9.09
C ASN A 190 -31.39 -13.11 8.78
N TYR A 191 -30.38 -13.88 8.36
CA TYR A 191 -30.49 -15.29 7.99
C TYR A 191 -29.90 -16.25 9.04
N GLY A 192 -29.48 -15.72 10.19
CA GLY A 192 -28.84 -16.47 11.26
C GLY A 192 -27.40 -16.88 10.93
N PRO A 193 -26.77 -17.71 11.76
CA PRO A 193 -25.32 -17.94 11.71
C PRO A 193 -24.87 -19.04 10.75
N ASN A 194 -25.82 -19.79 10.18
CA ASN A 194 -25.53 -21.06 9.50
C ASN A 194 -25.25 -20.93 8.00
N PHE A 195 -25.61 -19.80 7.38
CA PHE A 195 -25.23 -19.56 5.99
C PHE A 195 -23.76 -19.13 5.92
N PRO A 196 -23.00 -19.58 4.92
CA PRO A 196 -21.69 -19.02 4.64
C PRO A 196 -21.86 -17.63 4.01
N LEU A 197 -20.96 -16.69 4.33
CA LEU A 197 -21.10 -15.29 3.91
C LEU A 197 -20.93 -15.13 2.38
N ASP A 198 -20.11 -15.97 1.75
CA ASP A 198 -19.85 -16.01 0.31
C ASP A 198 -21.06 -16.42 -0.55
N GLN A 199 -22.11 -16.97 0.07
CA GLN A 199 -23.37 -17.27 -0.59
C GLN A 199 -24.23 -16.02 -0.81
N PHE A 200 -23.96 -14.94 -0.10
CA PHE A 200 -24.76 -13.72 -0.20
C PHE A 200 -24.38 -12.91 -1.43
N PRO A 201 -25.35 -12.22 -2.06
CA PRO A 201 -25.00 -11.18 -3.02
C PRO A 201 -24.15 -10.11 -2.32
N ASN A 202 -23.07 -9.70 -2.99
CA ASN A 202 -22.29 -8.52 -2.66
C ASN A 202 -22.27 -7.62 -3.88
N ASP A 203 -23.05 -6.56 -3.85
CA ASP A 203 -23.17 -5.60 -4.95
C ASP A 203 -23.14 -4.20 -4.33
N ILE A 204 -21.95 -3.63 -4.27
CA ILE A 204 -21.73 -2.30 -3.69
C ILE A 204 -21.42 -1.25 -4.76
N ASN A 205 -21.53 -1.59 -6.05
CA ASN A 205 -21.27 -0.73 -7.21
C ASN A 205 -19.94 0.03 -7.08
N ASN A 206 -18.89 -0.66 -6.60
CA ASN A 206 -17.56 -0.10 -6.37
C ASN A 206 -16.64 -0.22 -7.60
N ASP A 207 -17.09 -0.92 -8.63
CA ASP A 207 -16.42 -1.10 -9.92
C ASP A 207 -16.56 0.11 -10.86
N GLU A 208 -17.47 1.04 -10.55
CA GLU A 208 -17.68 2.29 -11.29
C GLU A 208 -17.09 3.50 -10.53
N TYR A 209 -15.85 3.40 -10.04
CA TYR A 209 -15.15 4.53 -9.41
C TYR A 209 -14.89 5.64 -10.44
N GLY A 210 -14.92 6.91 -10.05
CA GLY A 210 -14.76 8.03 -11.00
C GLY A 210 -13.50 7.91 -11.86
N GLY A 211 -13.67 7.87 -13.18
CA GLY A 211 -12.55 7.75 -14.13
C GLY A 211 -12.16 6.32 -14.50
N PHE A 212 -12.93 5.30 -14.08
CA PHE A 212 -12.74 3.91 -14.51
C PHE A 212 -12.90 3.70 -16.02
N GLU A 213 -13.62 4.58 -16.72
CA GLU A 213 -13.99 4.40 -18.12
C GLU A 213 -12.76 4.27 -19.03
N ALA A 214 -12.85 3.42 -20.05
CA ALA A 214 -11.75 3.20 -20.99
C ALA A 214 -11.35 4.49 -21.75
N ASP A 215 -12.29 5.42 -21.95
CA ASP A 215 -12.08 6.73 -22.56
C ASP A 215 -12.12 7.89 -21.55
N ALA A 216 -11.92 7.61 -20.26
CA ALA A 216 -11.85 8.62 -19.20
C ALA A 216 -10.84 9.74 -19.54
N ALA A 217 -11.24 10.99 -19.28
CA ALA A 217 -10.55 12.18 -19.77
C ALA A 217 -9.13 12.36 -19.19
N TRP A 218 -8.82 11.73 -18.06
CA TRP A 218 -7.51 11.82 -17.40
C TRP A 218 -6.43 10.96 -18.08
N ARG A 219 -6.81 9.90 -18.81
CA ARG A 219 -5.87 8.88 -19.32
C ARG A 219 -4.88 9.44 -20.34
N ALA A 220 -5.36 10.18 -21.34
CA ALA A 220 -4.49 10.74 -22.39
C ALA A 220 -3.50 11.79 -21.84
N PRO A 221 -3.91 12.75 -20.99
CA PRO A 221 -2.97 13.62 -20.28
C PRO A 221 -1.95 12.86 -19.42
N ALA A 222 -2.36 11.80 -18.73
CA ALA A 222 -1.46 10.98 -17.93
C ALA A 222 -0.38 10.29 -18.79
N ALA A 223 -0.78 9.70 -19.93
CA ALA A 223 0.16 9.10 -20.87
C ALA A 223 1.19 10.12 -21.40
N GLN A 224 0.74 11.33 -21.77
CA GLN A 224 1.63 12.40 -22.21
C GLN A 224 2.63 12.78 -21.10
N ARG A 225 2.17 12.94 -19.86
CA ARG A 225 3.06 13.26 -18.74
C ARG A 225 4.07 12.14 -18.47
N ILE A 226 3.69 10.87 -18.65
CA ILE A 226 4.64 9.74 -18.52
C ILE A 226 5.77 9.88 -19.54
N GLU A 227 5.46 10.16 -20.81
CA GLU A 227 6.50 10.39 -21.84
C GLU A 227 7.40 11.58 -21.46
N GLU A 228 6.83 12.69 -20.98
CA GLU A 228 7.57 13.91 -20.66
C GLU A 228 8.42 13.80 -19.37
N LEU A 229 7.89 13.12 -18.33
CA LEU A 229 8.48 13.10 -17.00
C LEU A 229 9.32 11.84 -16.74
N ARG A 230 8.93 10.70 -17.31
CA ARG A 230 9.51 9.39 -17.00
C ARG A 230 10.39 8.84 -18.10
N MET A 231 10.39 9.46 -19.28
CA MET A 231 11.30 9.11 -20.37
C MET A 231 12.28 10.25 -20.66
N ALA A 232 13.33 9.93 -21.39
CA ALA A 232 14.28 10.87 -21.95
C ALA A 232 14.96 10.28 -23.20
N ASP A 233 15.61 11.13 -24.00
CA ASP A 233 16.34 10.66 -25.18
C ASP A 233 17.68 10.03 -24.77
N LEU A 234 17.87 8.76 -25.13
CA LEU A 234 19.14 8.05 -24.99
C LEU A 234 19.82 7.93 -26.36
N GLU A 235 20.96 8.59 -26.52
CA GLU A 235 21.79 8.51 -27.72
C GLU A 235 23.10 7.75 -27.40
N ILE A 236 23.44 6.77 -28.24
CA ILE A 236 24.63 5.93 -28.08
C ILE A 236 25.55 6.16 -29.27
N LEU A 237 26.79 6.58 -28.99
CA LEU A 237 27.88 6.65 -29.95
C LEU A 237 28.77 5.42 -29.82
N ALA A 238 28.81 4.57 -30.84
CA ALA A 238 29.67 3.40 -30.90
C ALA A 238 30.95 3.68 -31.69
N LEU A 239 32.10 3.39 -31.06
CA LEU A 239 33.42 3.58 -31.65
C LEU A 239 34.19 2.26 -31.74
N ASP A 240 35.02 2.12 -32.77
CA ASP A 240 35.93 1.00 -32.94
C ASP A 240 37.18 1.18 -32.07
N GLN A 241 38.05 0.16 -32.03
CA GLN A 241 39.31 0.19 -31.27
C GLN A 241 40.29 1.33 -31.63
N ASN A 242 40.08 2.01 -32.75
CA ASN A 242 40.88 3.15 -33.20
C ASN A 242 40.20 4.50 -32.87
N GLY A 243 39.00 4.49 -32.31
CA GLY A 243 38.18 5.67 -32.05
C GLY A 243 37.36 6.14 -33.26
N ASP A 244 37.25 5.33 -34.32
CA ASP A 244 36.45 5.65 -35.50
C ASP A 244 34.99 5.18 -35.31
N PRO A 245 33.98 5.89 -35.86
CA PRO A 245 32.59 5.46 -35.77
C PRO A 245 32.33 4.07 -36.34
N LEU A 246 31.51 3.27 -35.66
CA LEU A 246 31.12 1.93 -36.08
C LEU A 246 29.73 1.93 -36.74
N PRO A 247 29.60 1.93 -38.07
CA PRO A 247 28.30 1.94 -38.74
C PRO A 247 27.67 0.55 -38.85
N ALA A 248 26.33 0.49 -38.90
CA ALA A 248 25.54 -0.73 -39.07
C ALA A 248 25.90 -1.84 -38.04
N THR A 249 26.23 -1.44 -36.82
CA THR A 249 26.62 -2.31 -35.72
C THR A 249 25.44 -2.50 -34.76
N GLY A 250 25.19 -3.75 -34.35
CA GLY A 250 24.12 -4.07 -33.42
C GLY A 250 24.43 -3.64 -31.99
N LEU A 251 23.44 -3.04 -31.34
CA LEU A 251 23.43 -2.58 -29.95
C LEU A 251 22.22 -3.18 -29.22
N GLU A 252 22.42 -3.67 -28.01
CA GLU A 252 21.35 -4.13 -27.13
C GLU A 252 21.26 -3.16 -25.95
N VAL A 253 20.13 -2.47 -25.81
CA VAL A 253 19.82 -1.58 -24.70
C VAL A 253 18.88 -2.30 -23.77
N ARG A 254 19.29 -2.52 -22.52
CA ARG A 254 18.52 -3.27 -21.51
C ARG A 254 18.46 -2.47 -20.23
N MET A 255 17.28 -1.93 -19.94
CA MET A 255 16.98 -1.41 -18.61
C MET A 255 17.15 -2.54 -17.58
N GLN A 256 17.69 -2.20 -16.43
CA GLN A 256 17.92 -3.12 -15.31
C GLN A 256 17.08 -2.74 -14.08
N ARG A 257 16.78 -1.45 -13.93
CA ARG A 257 16.03 -0.92 -12.80
C ARG A 257 15.41 0.44 -13.14
N HIS A 258 14.19 0.68 -12.67
CA HIS A 258 13.54 1.99 -12.71
C HIS A 258 14.23 3.02 -11.84
N ALA A 259 14.22 4.29 -12.28
CA ALA A 259 14.53 5.43 -11.43
C ALA A 259 13.37 5.75 -10.48
N PHE A 260 12.13 5.52 -10.92
CA PHE A 260 10.95 5.58 -10.05
C PHE A 260 10.94 4.38 -9.11
N GLU A 261 10.58 4.59 -7.86
CA GLU A 261 10.55 3.50 -6.88
C GLU A 261 9.25 2.72 -6.94
N PHE A 262 9.35 1.40 -7.12
CA PHE A 262 8.27 0.45 -6.94
C PHE A 262 8.67 -0.51 -5.83
N GLY A 263 7.92 -0.48 -4.73
CA GLY A 263 8.32 -1.17 -3.51
C GLY A 263 7.23 -1.94 -2.80
N THR A 264 7.63 -2.61 -1.71
CA THR A 264 6.70 -3.32 -0.82
C THR A 264 7.16 -3.27 0.64
N ALA A 265 6.22 -3.40 1.57
CA ALA A 265 6.50 -3.66 2.98
C ALA A 265 7.02 -5.09 3.19
N ILE A 266 7.99 -5.23 4.11
CA ILE A 266 8.66 -6.47 4.46
C ILE A 266 8.83 -6.63 5.98
N LYS A 267 9.13 -7.86 6.42
CA LYS A 267 9.56 -8.18 7.80
C LYS A 267 10.95 -8.78 7.77
N ALA A 268 11.87 -8.32 8.63
CA ALA A 268 13.25 -8.82 8.59
C ALA A 268 13.35 -10.34 8.87
N CYS A 269 12.40 -10.89 9.63
CA CYS A 269 12.38 -12.32 9.93
C CYS A 269 12.13 -13.20 8.70
N ARG A 270 11.66 -12.66 7.57
CA ARG A 270 11.43 -13.40 6.30
C ARG A 270 12.70 -13.68 5.52
N PHE A 271 13.79 -12.98 5.86
CA PHE A 271 15.07 -13.07 5.17
C PHE A 271 16.00 -14.11 5.81
N PRO A 272 17.09 -14.52 5.12
CA PRO A 272 18.00 -15.54 5.62
C PRO A 272 18.47 -15.26 7.06
N GLY A 273 18.47 -16.31 7.89
CA GLY A 273 18.79 -16.21 9.32
C GLY A 273 17.63 -15.77 10.22
N GLY A 274 16.53 -15.27 9.63
CA GLY A 274 15.33 -14.87 10.35
C GLY A 274 14.49 -16.05 10.84
N ARG A 275 13.80 -15.86 11.97
CA ARG A 275 12.96 -16.91 12.60
C ARG A 275 11.74 -17.35 11.78
N CYS A 276 11.33 -16.52 10.81
CA CYS A 276 10.17 -16.76 9.97
C CYS A 276 10.57 -16.87 8.48
N TYR A 277 11.84 -17.22 8.22
CA TYR A 277 12.46 -17.24 6.89
C TYR A 277 11.60 -17.96 5.87
N ASN A 278 11.45 -17.35 4.69
CA ASN A 278 10.73 -17.92 3.57
C ASN A 278 11.51 -17.63 2.27
N ALA A 279 12.11 -18.66 1.67
CA ALA A 279 12.88 -18.52 0.44
C ALA A 279 12.05 -17.97 -0.72
N THR A 280 10.80 -18.43 -0.88
CA THR A 280 9.91 -17.95 -1.93
C THR A 280 9.56 -16.48 -1.76
N PHE A 281 9.35 -16.01 -0.52
CA PHE A 281 9.15 -14.59 -0.25
C PHE A 281 10.34 -13.76 -0.73
N VAL A 282 11.56 -14.18 -0.37
CA VAL A 282 12.79 -13.48 -0.77
C VAL A 282 12.96 -13.52 -2.29
N ASP A 283 12.75 -14.67 -2.93
CA ASP A 283 12.84 -14.80 -4.38
C ASP A 283 11.84 -13.86 -5.08
N LYS A 284 10.60 -13.74 -4.57
CA LYS A 284 9.58 -12.86 -5.14
C LYS A 284 9.84 -11.36 -4.96
N ILE A 285 10.69 -10.94 -4.02
CA ILE A 285 11.14 -9.55 -3.95
C ILE A 285 11.97 -9.19 -5.19
N PHE A 286 12.76 -10.13 -5.72
CA PHE A 286 13.68 -9.88 -6.84
C PHE A 286 13.19 -10.44 -8.19
N ASP A 287 12.14 -11.27 -8.19
CA ASP A 287 11.64 -11.93 -9.40
C ASP A 287 10.12 -12.10 -9.38
N LEU A 288 9.44 -11.00 -9.73
CA LEU A 288 7.99 -10.91 -9.82
C LEU A 288 7.45 -11.57 -11.09
N ASP A 289 8.16 -11.50 -12.22
CA ASP A 289 7.68 -11.96 -13.52
C ASP A 289 8.38 -13.23 -14.06
N GLY A 290 9.35 -13.78 -13.33
CA GLY A 290 10.15 -14.92 -13.75
C GLY A 290 11.35 -14.56 -14.65
N ARG A 291 11.61 -13.26 -14.88
CA ARG A 291 12.72 -12.73 -15.69
C ARG A 291 13.77 -12.00 -14.85
N GLY A 292 13.62 -11.98 -13.52
CA GLY A 292 14.52 -11.28 -12.60
C GLY A 292 14.17 -9.80 -12.40
N HIS A 293 12.95 -9.39 -12.77
CA HIS A 293 12.43 -8.06 -12.43
C HIS A 293 11.74 -8.10 -11.07
N GLY A 294 12.13 -7.20 -10.17
CA GLY A 294 11.62 -7.16 -8.80
C GLY A 294 11.34 -5.76 -8.31
N PHE A 295 10.99 -5.66 -7.03
CA PHE A 295 10.90 -4.37 -6.35
C PHE A 295 12.29 -3.74 -6.22
N ASN A 296 12.38 -2.43 -6.43
CA ASN A 296 13.62 -1.66 -6.25
C ASN A 296 13.64 -0.83 -4.96
N SER A 297 12.57 -0.88 -4.17
CA SER A 297 12.45 -0.21 -2.87
C SER A 297 11.69 -1.10 -1.87
N VAL A 298 11.99 -1.00 -0.58
CA VAL A 298 11.25 -1.69 0.48
C VAL A 298 11.11 -0.82 1.72
N VAL A 299 10.11 -1.14 2.55
CA VAL A 299 9.93 -0.58 3.89
C VAL A 299 9.78 -1.70 4.91
N TYR A 300 10.32 -1.52 6.11
CA TYR A 300 10.05 -2.45 7.21
C TYR A 300 8.68 -2.15 7.81
N GLU A 301 7.75 -3.11 7.73
CA GLU A 301 6.36 -2.94 8.17
C GLU A 301 6.26 -2.54 9.65
N ASN A 302 7.11 -3.17 10.48
CA ASN A 302 7.12 -2.92 11.92
C ASN A 302 8.52 -2.96 12.55
N ASP A 303 9.52 -3.60 11.94
CA ASP A 303 10.84 -3.82 12.57
C ASP A 303 11.56 -2.51 12.98
N LEU A 304 11.25 -1.37 12.34
CA LEU A 304 11.85 -0.07 12.62
C LEU A 304 10.96 0.89 13.43
N LYS A 305 9.74 0.48 13.80
CA LYS A 305 8.91 1.28 14.71
C LYS A 305 9.56 1.34 16.10
N TRP A 306 9.50 2.50 16.76
CA TRP A 306 10.27 2.75 17.98
C TRP A 306 10.09 1.68 19.08
N PRO A 307 8.87 1.32 19.53
CA PRO A 307 8.72 0.23 20.51
C PRO A 307 9.23 -1.11 19.98
N ALA A 308 9.05 -1.36 18.68
CA ALA A 308 9.43 -2.63 18.07
C ALA A 308 10.93 -2.88 18.04
N TRP A 309 11.70 -1.82 17.80
CA TRP A 309 13.14 -1.86 17.80
C TRP A 309 13.73 -2.04 19.21
N GLU A 310 13.18 -1.34 20.20
CA GLU A 310 13.67 -1.45 21.59
C GLU A 310 13.28 -2.79 22.23
N GLU A 311 12.13 -3.34 21.87
CA GLU A 311 11.61 -4.59 22.43
C GLU A 311 11.98 -5.84 21.61
N GLU A 312 12.52 -5.67 20.39
CA GLU A 312 12.91 -6.74 19.46
C GLU A 312 11.81 -7.80 19.18
N TRP A 313 10.54 -7.42 19.33
CA TRP A 313 9.41 -8.36 19.25
C TRP A 313 9.11 -8.87 17.83
N ILE A 314 9.52 -8.18 16.76
CA ILE A 314 9.35 -8.63 15.35
C ILE A 314 10.58 -9.36 14.83
N SER A 315 11.75 -8.78 15.03
CA SER A 315 13.05 -9.37 14.69
C SER A 315 14.07 -8.86 15.70
N LEU A 316 15.16 -9.62 15.88
CA LEU A 316 16.33 -9.10 16.60
C LEU A 316 16.94 -7.96 15.76
N ASN A 317 17.47 -6.93 16.40
CA ASN A 317 18.05 -5.78 15.71
C ASN A 317 19.22 -6.20 14.81
N GLU A 318 20.01 -7.17 15.26
CA GLU A 318 21.08 -7.78 14.46
C GLU A 318 20.54 -8.45 13.18
N GLN A 319 19.37 -9.08 13.23
CA GLN A 319 18.73 -9.66 12.04
C GLN A 319 18.22 -8.57 11.09
N THR A 320 17.66 -7.49 11.64
CA THR A 320 17.19 -6.35 10.84
C THR A 320 18.35 -5.73 10.06
N ILE A 321 19.48 -5.44 10.73
CA ILE A 321 20.69 -4.88 10.09
C ILE A 321 21.27 -5.83 9.03
N ARG A 322 21.33 -7.14 9.30
CA ARG A 322 21.74 -8.13 8.28
C ARG A 322 20.84 -8.11 7.06
N THR A 323 19.54 -7.92 7.26
CA THR A 323 18.57 -7.84 6.17
C THR A 323 18.76 -6.56 5.36
N MET A 324 19.01 -5.42 6.01
CA MET A 324 19.34 -4.17 5.34
C MET A 324 20.56 -4.34 4.44
N SER A 325 21.66 -4.86 4.98
CA SER A 325 22.87 -5.15 4.20
C SER A 325 22.58 -6.09 3.02
N PHE A 326 21.79 -7.14 3.22
CA PHE A 326 21.40 -8.06 2.15
C PHE A 326 20.64 -7.37 1.00
N LEU A 327 19.78 -6.40 1.32
CA LEU A 327 18.99 -5.63 0.35
C LEU A 327 19.84 -4.57 -0.36
N THR A 328 20.64 -3.80 0.39
CA THR A 328 21.53 -2.78 -0.16
C THR A 328 22.59 -3.38 -1.08
N GLU A 329 23.13 -4.57 -0.77
CA GLU A 329 24.05 -5.31 -1.66
C GLU A 329 23.41 -5.75 -3.00
N ARG A 330 22.08 -5.67 -3.10
CA ARG A 330 21.27 -5.98 -4.29
C ARG A 330 20.60 -4.73 -4.86
N ASP A 331 21.09 -3.55 -4.48
CA ASP A 331 20.65 -2.28 -5.04
C ASP A 331 19.14 -2.01 -4.83
N VAL A 332 18.60 -2.49 -3.70
CA VAL A 332 17.23 -2.18 -3.25
C VAL A 332 17.29 -1.03 -2.25
N ASN A 333 16.56 0.04 -2.54
CA ASN A 333 16.41 1.18 -1.65
C ASN A 333 15.59 0.81 -0.41
N ILE A 334 15.92 1.40 0.73
CA ILE A 334 15.22 1.16 1.98
C ILE A 334 14.62 2.47 2.47
N ARG A 335 13.31 2.46 2.71
CA ARG A 335 12.59 3.49 3.45
C ARG A 335 12.49 3.07 4.93
N GLY A 336 12.89 3.98 5.80
CA GLY A 336 12.80 3.83 7.25
C GLY A 336 11.44 4.32 7.75
N HIS A 337 10.71 3.41 8.40
CA HIS A 337 9.38 3.69 8.96
C HIS A 337 9.35 3.18 10.41
N VAL A 338 9.35 4.04 11.41
CA VAL A 338 9.28 5.52 11.41
C VAL A 338 10.09 6.04 12.60
N LEU A 339 10.69 7.22 12.50
CA LEU A 339 11.43 7.84 13.61
C LEU A 339 10.51 8.33 14.74
N LEU A 340 9.35 8.91 14.43
CA LEU A 340 8.40 9.39 15.43
C LEU A 340 6.94 9.17 15.01
N TRP A 341 6.19 8.41 15.80
CA TRP A 341 4.73 8.30 15.66
C TRP A 341 4.08 8.82 16.96
N PRO A 342 3.66 10.10 17.01
CA PRO A 342 3.56 10.86 18.26
C PRO A 342 2.29 10.60 19.11
N GLY A 343 1.68 9.42 19.01
CA GLY A 343 0.58 8.95 19.83
C GLY A 343 1.09 8.03 20.93
N TRP A 344 0.54 8.11 22.15
CA TRP A 344 1.06 7.32 23.28
C TRP A 344 1.06 5.81 23.03
N GLN A 345 0.08 5.31 22.30
CA GLN A 345 -0.03 3.91 21.91
C GLN A 345 1.06 3.45 20.93
N ASN A 346 1.74 4.39 20.26
CA ASN A 346 2.77 4.13 19.25
C ASN A 346 4.19 4.45 19.76
N LEU A 347 4.31 4.93 21.01
CA LEU A 347 5.56 5.28 21.66
C LEU A 347 5.88 4.31 22.81
N PRO A 348 7.14 4.20 23.25
CA PRO A 348 7.49 3.46 24.45
C PRO A 348 6.67 3.93 25.67
N ALA A 349 6.23 2.99 26.51
CA ALA A 349 5.31 3.28 27.63
C ALA A 349 5.85 4.33 28.64
N ASP A 350 7.18 4.51 28.70
CA ASP A 350 7.79 5.55 29.53
C ASP A 350 7.51 6.98 29.04
N MET A 351 7.15 7.17 27.77
CA MET A 351 6.75 8.48 27.23
C MET A 351 5.46 8.97 27.89
N GLU A 352 4.39 8.16 27.87
CA GLU A 352 3.11 8.51 28.52
C GLU A 352 3.27 8.65 30.05
N ALA A 353 4.06 7.77 30.68
CA ALA A 353 4.35 7.83 32.11
C ALA A 353 5.04 9.14 32.53
N ASN A 354 5.74 9.79 31.60
CA ASN A 354 6.44 11.05 31.81
C ASN A 354 5.81 12.23 31.03
N GLN A 355 4.54 12.12 30.61
CA GLN A 355 3.86 13.14 29.79
C GLN A 355 3.88 14.57 30.37
N SER A 356 4.04 14.73 31.69
CA SER A 356 4.14 16.06 32.33
C SER A 356 5.58 16.61 32.43
N ASN A 357 6.58 15.89 31.93
CA ASN A 357 7.99 16.24 32.02
C ASN A 357 8.58 16.49 30.64
N VAL A 358 8.40 17.72 30.13
CA VAL A 358 8.87 18.14 28.80
C VAL A 358 10.33 17.83 28.55
N ASN A 359 11.21 18.06 29.54
CA ASN A 359 12.65 17.78 29.37
C ASN A 359 12.93 16.29 29.18
N TYR A 360 12.19 15.43 29.88
CA TYR A 360 12.29 13.97 29.68
C TYR A 360 11.85 13.59 28.28
N LEU A 361 10.66 14.04 27.86
CA LEU A 361 10.11 13.71 26.53
C LEU A 361 11.07 14.12 25.42
N LYS A 362 11.57 15.36 25.47
CA LYS A 362 12.52 15.88 24.47
C LYS A 362 13.82 15.10 24.44
N GLN A 363 14.42 14.84 25.61
CA GLN A 363 15.67 14.08 25.68
C GLN A 363 15.47 12.64 25.19
N ARG A 364 14.34 12.02 25.54
CA ARG A 364 14.04 10.64 25.17
C ARG A 364 13.87 10.46 23.66
N VAL A 365 13.26 11.45 22.99
CA VAL A 365 13.20 11.51 21.52
C VAL A 365 14.58 11.73 20.92
N ASP A 366 15.37 12.68 21.42
CA ASP A 366 16.73 12.93 20.91
C ASP A 366 17.64 11.69 21.05
N ASP A 367 17.61 11.02 22.21
CA ASP A 367 18.36 9.78 22.45
C ASP A 367 17.96 8.68 21.45
N HIS A 368 16.68 8.59 21.10
CA HIS A 368 16.18 7.64 20.10
C HIS A 368 16.68 7.98 18.69
N LEU A 369 16.57 9.24 18.27
CA LEU A 369 17.06 9.69 16.96
C LEU A 369 18.55 9.44 16.79
N VAL A 370 19.36 9.76 17.82
CA VAL A 370 20.81 9.48 17.83
C VAL A 370 21.10 7.98 17.76
N ASN A 371 20.30 7.15 18.44
CA ASN A 371 20.48 5.71 18.38
C ASN A 371 20.25 5.17 16.96
N PHE A 372 19.15 5.60 16.31
CA PHE A 372 18.79 5.12 14.98
C PHE A 372 19.72 5.65 13.89
N LEU A 373 19.91 6.96 13.83
CA LEU A 373 20.55 7.61 12.70
C LEU A 373 22.08 7.60 12.81
N GLU A 374 22.63 7.80 14.01
CA GLU A 374 24.08 7.91 14.20
C GLU A 374 24.73 6.60 14.68
N THR A 375 24.14 5.92 15.67
CA THR A 375 24.84 4.81 16.35
C THR A 375 24.92 3.53 15.53
N LEU A 376 24.03 3.37 14.54
CA LEU A 376 23.88 2.15 13.75
C LEU A 376 24.30 2.32 12.28
N ASP A 377 24.87 3.48 11.92
CA ASP A 377 25.27 3.85 10.55
C ASP A 377 24.13 3.61 9.54
N PHE A 378 22.87 3.91 9.93
CA PHE A 378 21.71 3.66 9.08
C PHE A 378 21.72 4.48 7.78
N ASP A 379 22.47 5.57 7.74
CA ASP A 379 22.73 6.36 6.53
C ASP A 379 23.41 5.53 5.41
N GLU A 380 24.08 4.42 5.75
CA GLU A 380 24.62 3.51 4.73
C GLU A 380 23.53 2.69 4.02
N TYR A 381 22.36 2.52 4.65
CA TYR A 381 21.30 1.60 4.21
C TYR A 381 20.01 2.31 3.81
N VAL A 382 19.57 3.26 4.62
CA VAL A 382 18.25 3.91 4.53
C VAL A 382 18.40 5.24 3.80
N ARG A 383 17.60 5.45 2.76
CA ARG A 383 17.63 6.66 1.93
C ARG A 383 16.46 7.59 2.16
N ASP A 384 15.33 7.05 2.60
CA ASP A 384 14.14 7.82 2.94
C ASP A 384 13.76 7.54 4.38
N TRP A 385 13.41 8.58 5.13
CA TRP A 385 12.87 8.44 6.47
C TRP A 385 11.49 9.06 6.57
N ASP A 386 10.53 8.27 7.04
CA ASP A 386 9.38 8.85 7.70
C ASP A 386 9.84 9.41 9.02
N VAL A 387 10.05 10.73 9.05
CA VAL A 387 10.47 11.41 10.26
C VAL A 387 9.30 11.43 11.24
N ILE A 388 8.11 11.77 10.75
CA ILE A 388 6.91 11.80 11.56
C ILE A 388 5.75 11.13 10.82
N ASN A 389 5.00 10.29 11.53
CA ASN A 389 3.83 9.59 11.00
C ASN A 389 2.53 10.07 11.68
N GLU A 390 1.49 10.32 10.89
CA GLU A 390 0.10 10.50 11.31
C GLU A 390 -0.16 11.61 12.36
N ILE A 391 0.50 12.75 12.19
CA ILE A 391 0.39 13.87 13.13
C ILE A 391 -1.03 14.45 13.22
N ASN A 392 -1.87 14.18 12.21
CA ASN A 392 -3.26 14.64 12.22
C ASN A 392 -4.10 13.98 13.30
N THR A 393 -3.87 12.69 13.56
CA THR A 393 -4.66 11.92 14.55
C THR A 393 -3.87 11.50 15.78
N ASN A 394 -2.54 11.63 15.76
CA ASN A 394 -1.65 11.27 16.88
C ASN A 394 -1.09 12.52 17.57
N THR A 395 -1.94 13.23 18.32
CA THR A 395 -1.61 14.56 18.86
C THR A 395 -1.05 14.56 20.29
N ASP A 396 -0.84 13.39 20.88
CA ASP A 396 -0.55 13.24 22.30
C ASP A 396 0.75 13.94 22.73
N LEU A 397 1.84 13.75 21.98
CA LEU A 397 3.12 14.40 22.28
C LEU A 397 3.02 15.92 22.15
N ALA A 398 2.37 16.42 21.10
CA ALA A 398 2.14 17.85 20.95
C ALA A 398 1.31 18.39 22.14
N ALA A 399 0.25 17.69 22.53
CA ALA A 399 -0.59 18.09 23.67
C ALA A 399 0.20 18.15 24.99
N ALA A 400 1.15 17.24 25.22
CA ALA A 400 2.04 17.26 26.39
C ALA A 400 3.01 18.46 26.42
N LEU A 401 3.41 18.96 25.26
CA LEU A 401 4.29 20.12 25.13
C LEU A 401 3.54 21.46 25.09
N ALA A 402 2.25 21.44 24.73
CA ALA A 402 1.44 22.63 24.52
C ALA A 402 1.39 23.57 25.74
N GLY A 403 1.58 24.86 25.50
CA GLY A 403 1.59 25.90 26.52
C GLY A 403 2.87 25.98 27.35
N THR A 404 3.89 25.17 27.04
CA THR A 404 5.21 25.23 27.69
C THR A 404 6.11 26.25 26.98
N ALA A 405 7.24 26.62 27.60
CA ALA A 405 8.09 27.68 27.05
C ALA A 405 8.67 27.28 25.68
N GLY A 406 8.30 28.01 24.63
CA GLY A 406 8.70 27.74 23.25
C GLY A 406 7.69 26.92 22.43
N TYR A 407 6.66 26.36 23.07
CA TYR A 407 5.69 25.46 22.44
C TYR A 407 4.27 25.95 22.71
N THR A 408 3.75 26.83 21.85
CA THR A 408 2.40 27.36 22.05
C THR A 408 1.37 26.27 21.82
N THR A 409 1.53 25.52 20.73
CA THR A 409 0.65 24.40 20.35
C THR A 409 1.25 23.05 20.66
N GLY A 410 2.57 22.98 20.91
CA GLY A 410 3.32 21.72 21.03
C GLY A 410 3.90 21.25 19.71
N ARG A 411 3.24 21.53 18.59
CA ARG A 411 3.66 21.09 17.25
C ARG A 411 4.93 21.78 16.75
N GLU A 412 5.30 22.92 17.34
CA GLU A 412 6.58 23.58 17.04
C GLU A 412 7.77 22.63 17.26
N TYR A 413 7.61 21.63 18.14
CA TYR A 413 8.61 20.60 18.38
C TYR A 413 8.85 19.70 17.16
N TYR A 414 7.87 19.50 16.28
CA TYR A 414 8.04 18.66 15.09
C TYR A 414 9.04 19.26 14.10
N ALA A 415 9.11 20.60 13.98
CA ALA A 415 10.16 21.26 13.21
C ALA A 415 11.57 20.99 13.81
N GLU A 416 11.69 20.96 15.15
CA GLU A 416 12.94 20.57 15.82
C GLU A 416 13.32 19.11 15.53
N VAL A 417 12.34 18.20 15.47
CA VAL A 417 12.57 16.78 15.14
C VAL A 417 13.07 16.62 13.71
N PHE A 418 12.47 17.31 12.74
CA PHE A 418 12.96 17.32 11.35
C PHE A 418 14.38 17.91 11.25
N ALA A 419 14.62 19.06 11.91
CA ALA A 419 15.96 19.65 11.95
C ALA A 419 16.99 18.67 12.52
N ARG A 420 16.63 17.97 13.60
CA ARG A 420 17.49 16.97 14.22
C ARG A 420 17.72 15.75 13.34
N ALA A 421 16.70 15.28 12.64
CA ALA A 421 16.83 14.19 11.68
C ALA A 421 17.80 14.56 10.54
N ARG A 422 17.69 15.77 9.97
CA ARG A 422 18.63 16.26 8.94
C ARG A 422 20.06 16.38 9.44
N GLU A 423 20.28 16.80 10.69
CA GLU A 423 21.62 16.85 11.28
C GLU A 423 22.27 15.47 11.36
N LEU A 424 21.48 14.46 11.69
CA LEU A 424 21.96 13.10 11.92
C LEU A 424 22.00 12.27 10.64
N ALA A 425 21.14 12.56 9.66
CA ALA A 425 21.03 11.90 8.37
C ALA A 425 21.05 12.93 7.22
N PRO A 426 22.20 13.54 6.92
CA PRO A 426 22.28 14.69 6.01
C PRO A 426 21.91 14.37 4.56
N ASP A 427 22.05 13.12 4.12
CA ASP A 427 21.81 12.69 2.74
C ASP A 427 20.45 11.99 2.55
N ALA A 428 19.67 11.79 3.61
CA ALA A 428 18.37 11.13 3.53
C ALA A 428 17.25 12.09 3.08
N THR A 429 16.26 11.56 2.37
CA THR A 429 15.02 12.29 2.07
C THR A 429 14.07 12.16 3.26
N LEU A 430 13.58 13.29 3.77
CA LEU A 430 12.79 13.36 5.01
C LEU A 430 11.30 13.60 4.71
N TYR A 431 10.48 12.62 5.09
CA TYR A 431 9.05 12.61 4.81
C TYR A 431 8.19 12.86 6.05
N LEU A 432 7.08 13.57 5.82
CA LEU A 432 5.89 13.49 6.68
C LEU A 432 4.89 12.52 6.05
N ASN A 433 4.48 11.48 6.76
CA ASN A 433 3.60 10.42 6.23
C ASN A 433 2.24 10.44 6.94
N ASP A 434 1.13 10.36 6.21
CA ASP A 434 -0.22 10.38 6.80
C ASP A 434 -1.28 9.68 5.91
N TYR A 435 -2.39 9.24 6.51
CA TYR A 435 -3.50 8.53 5.86
C TYR A 435 -4.73 9.41 5.60
N VAL A 436 -4.80 10.61 6.19
CA VAL A 436 -6.05 11.39 6.22
C VAL A 436 -6.53 11.90 4.86
N THR A 437 -5.71 11.84 3.81
CA THR A 437 -6.09 12.22 2.44
C THR A 437 -6.68 11.03 1.69
N LEU A 438 -5.85 10.26 0.99
CA LEU A 438 -6.29 9.19 0.09
C LEU A 438 -6.94 8.03 0.83
N SER A 439 -6.44 7.62 2.00
CA SER A 439 -7.00 6.47 2.72
C SER A 439 -8.40 6.74 3.28
N LEU A 440 -8.69 8.01 3.61
CA LEU A 440 -10.04 8.43 4.04
C LEU A 440 -10.89 8.99 2.89
N ASN A 441 -10.32 9.06 1.69
CA ASN A 441 -10.90 9.73 0.52
C ASN A 441 -11.41 11.15 0.86
N ASN A 442 -10.58 11.93 1.56
CA ASN A 442 -10.85 13.34 1.85
C ASN A 442 -10.15 14.23 0.81
N LYS A 443 -10.87 15.25 0.33
CA LYS A 443 -10.35 16.32 -0.55
C LYS A 443 -10.56 17.73 -0.02
N GLU A 444 -11.32 17.84 1.06
CA GLU A 444 -11.66 19.07 1.75
C GLU A 444 -12.13 18.75 3.17
N GLY A 445 -12.30 19.77 4.00
CA GLY A 445 -12.83 19.65 5.35
C GLY A 445 -11.73 19.48 6.41
N VAL A 446 -12.15 19.35 7.66
CA VAL A 446 -11.28 19.66 8.81
C VAL A 446 -9.99 18.85 8.83
N LEU A 447 -10.03 17.54 8.57
CA LEU A 447 -8.81 16.71 8.60
C LEU A 447 -7.87 17.02 7.43
N TYR A 448 -8.42 17.31 6.25
CA TYR A 448 -7.63 17.68 5.07
C TYR A 448 -6.98 19.05 5.26
N ASP A 449 -7.78 20.06 5.64
CA ASP A 449 -7.33 21.42 5.94
C ASP A 449 -6.31 21.45 7.08
N GLN A 450 -6.50 20.59 8.10
CA GLN A 450 -5.58 20.44 9.21
C GLN A 450 -4.24 19.88 8.75
N TYR A 451 -4.22 18.90 7.84
CA TYR A 451 -2.98 18.33 7.34
C TYR A 451 -2.19 19.37 6.53
N GLN A 452 -2.88 20.07 5.62
CA GLN A 452 -2.29 21.21 4.90
C GLN A 452 -1.74 22.26 5.86
N GLY A 453 -2.52 22.60 6.90
CA GLY A 453 -2.09 23.53 7.95
C GLY A 453 -0.82 23.06 8.68
N PHE A 454 -0.71 21.77 9.00
CA PHE A 454 0.46 21.23 9.70
C PHE A 454 1.70 21.19 8.80
N ILE A 455 1.57 20.86 7.52
CA ILE A 455 2.68 20.95 6.56
C ILE A 455 3.10 22.42 6.40
N ALA A 456 2.14 23.34 6.27
CA ALA A 456 2.43 24.76 6.18
C ALA A 456 3.17 25.27 7.44
N GLU A 457 2.81 24.79 8.64
CA GLU A 457 3.54 25.12 9.87
C GLU A 457 5.00 24.66 9.82
N LEU A 458 5.27 23.45 9.33
CA LEU A 458 6.63 22.92 9.17
C LEU A 458 7.44 23.72 8.14
N VAL A 459 6.87 23.96 6.96
CA VAL A 459 7.52 24.72 5.88
C VAL A 459 7.79 26.17 6.32
N ASN A 460 6.82 26.83 6.97
CA ASN A 460 7.00 28.20 7.47
C ASN A 460 8.01 28.30 8.63
N ALA A 461 8.29 27.18 9.31
CA ALA A 461 9.32 27.09 10.35
C ALA A 461 10.71 26.72 9.79
N ASP A 462 10.87 26.69 8.46
CA ASP A 462 12.09 26.25 7.76
C ASP A 462 12.53 24.82 8.17
N ALA A 463 11.57 23.95 8.51
CA ALA A 463 11.87 22.55 8.77
C ALA A 463 12.36 21.85 7.48
N PRO A 464 13.41 21.00 7.54
CA PRO A 464 13.92 20.30 6.36
C PRO A 464 13.03 19.10 5.98
N ILE A 465 11.78 19.37 5.62
CA ILE A 465 10.88 18.42 5.00
C ILE A 465 11.14 18.42 3.48
N ASP A 466 11.40 17.23 2.91
CA ASP A 466 11.64 17.10 1.47
C ASP A 466 10.42 16.51 0.75
N GLY A 467 9.65 15.67 1.45
CA GLY A 467 8.54 14.94 0.83
C GLY A 467 7.32 14.68 1.71
N ILE A 468 6.23 14.33 1.04
CA ILE A 468 4.95 13.95 1.64
C ILE A 468 4.64 12.48 1.29
N GLY A 469 4.38 11.68 2.32
CA GLY A 469 3.93 10.31 2.17
C GLY A 469 2.41 10.21 2.23
N PHE A 470 1.79 9.74 1.15
CA PHE A 470 0.38 9.37 1.14
C PHE A 470 0.27 7.87 1.37
N GLN A 471 -0.22 7.45 2.55
CA GLN A 471 -0.32 6.01 2.88
C GLN A 471 -1.09 5.24 1.80
N GLY A 472 -2.32 5.66 1.49
CA GLY A 472 -3.06 5.06 0.37
C GLY A 472 -3.65 3.69 0.69
N HIS A 473 -4.07 3.46 1.94
CA HIS A 473 -4.94 2.35 2.31
C HIS A 473 -6.33 2.58 1.72
N ILE A 474 -6.58 2.08 0.51
CA ILE A 474 -7.79 2.42 -0.24
C ILE A 474 -8.97 1.60 0.28
N GLY A 475 -10.12 2.24 0.46
CA GLY A 475 -11.33 1.58 0.97
C GLY A 475 -11.96 0.59 -0.02
N ALA A 476 -13.03 -0.07 0.44
CA ALA A 476 -13.79 -1.03 -0.37
C ALA A 476 -14.47 -0.39 -1.60
N SER A 477 -14.70 0.92 -1.55
CA SER A 477 -15.07 1.74 -2.69
C SER A 477 -13.84 2.56 -3.08
N PRO A 478 -13.14 2.19 -4.17
CA PRO A 478 -11.95 2.90 -4.59
C PRO A 478 -12.20 4.39 -4.88
N ASN A 479 -11.17 5.21 -4.71
CA ASN A 479 -11.29 6.64 -4.91
C ASN A 479 -11.47 6.95 -6.40
N SER A 480 -12.17 8.03 -6.73
CA SER A 480 -12.12 8.60 -8.08
C SER A 480 -10.67 8.92 -8.47
N ILE A 481 -10.24 8.55 -9.67
CA ILE A 481 -8.90 8.87 -10.19
C ILE A 481 -8.74 10.38 -10.39
N TYR A 482 -9.83 11.09 -10.68
CA TYR A 482 -9.83 12.56 -10.72
C TYR A 482 -9.50 13.15 -9.35
N ASP A 483 -10.08 12.60 -8.27
CA ASP A 483 -9.87 13.06 -6.90
C ASP A 483 -8.45 12.73 -6.42
N VAL A 484 -7.90 11.59 -6.85
CA VAL A 484 -6.48 11.23 -6.62
C VAL A 484 -5.55 12.26 -7.27
N LEU A 485 -5.77 12.59 -8.55
CA LEU A 485 -4.96 13.59 -9.26
C LEU A 485 -5.12 14.99 -8.68
N GLU A 486 -6.34 15.41 -8.32
CA GLU A 486 -6.61 16.70 -7.68
C GLU A 486 -5.89 16.82 -6.32
N THR A 487 -5.88 15.75 -5.53
CA THR A 487 -5.12 15.70 -4.27
C THR A 487 -3.62 15.89 -4.54
N TYR A 488 -3.06 15.20 -5.53
CA TYR A 488 -1.64 15.38 -5.85
C TYR A 488 -1.32 16.80 -6.32
N ASP A 489 -2.15 17.37 -7.18
CA ASP A 489 -2.03 18.74 -7.68
C ASP A 489 -2.06 19.76 -6.53
N ASP A 490 -3.00 19.61 -5.60
CA ASP A 490 -3.19 20.53 -4.47
C ASP A 490 -1.94 20.57 -3.57
N PHE A 491 -1.46 19.42 -3.11
CA PHE A 491 -0.25 19.36 -2.27
C PHE A 491 1.02 19.78 -3.03
N ALA A 492 1.17 19.38 -4.29
CA ALA A 492 2.31 19.77 -5.10
C ALA A 492 2.38 21.28 -5.33
N GLN A 493 1.25 21.92 -5.67
CA GLN A 493 1.19 23.36 -5.91
C GLN A 493 1.35 24.18 -4.63
N GLN A 494 0.84 23.67 -3.50
CA GLN A 494 0.88 24.40 -2.24
C GLN A 494 2.26 24.35 -1.57
N PHE A 495 2.96 23.22 -1.65
CA PHE A 495 4.20 23.00 -0.90
C PHE A 495 5.44 22.80 -1.76
N GLY A 496 5.30 22.37 -3.02
CA GLY A 496 6.44 22.11 -3.91
C GLY A 496 7.36 20.98 -3.43
N LEU A 497 6.85 20.09 -2.58
CA LEU A 497 7.55 18.92 -2.06
C LEU A 497 7.34 17.72 -2.99
N GLU A 498 8.29 16.78 -3.00
CA GLU A 498 8.05 15.50 -3.66
C GLU A 498 7.08 14.64 -2.85
N ALA A 499 6.55 13.58 -3.45
CA ALA A 499 5.58 12.71 -2.81
C ALA A 499 5.74 11.24 -3.21
N LYS A 500 5.28 10.35 -2.33
CA LYS A 500 5.21 8.91 -2.58
C LYS A 500 3.86 8.36 -2.16
N ILE A 501 3.38 7.35 -2.88
CA ILE A 501 2.42 6.41 -2.30
C ILE A 501 3.22 5.43 -1.44
N THR A 502 2.87 5.35 -0.17
CA THR A 502 3.76 4.76 0.83
C THR A 502 3.25 3.46 1.43
N GLU A 503 1.96 3.18 1.36
CA GLU A 503 1.30 2.04 2.02
C GLU A 503 0.07 1.54 1.24
N PHE A 504 0.16 1.42 -0.09
CA PHE A 504 -1.00 1.02 -0.90
C PHE A 504 -1.48 -0.40 -0.58
N ASP A 505 -2.76 -0.52 -0.27
CA ASP A 505 -3.48 -1.78 -0.21
C ASP A 505 -4.98 -1.58 -0.49
N LEU A 506 -5.68 -2.70 -0.68
CA LEU A 506 -7.12 -2.78 -0.87
C LEU A 506 -7.70 -3.85 0.07
N PRO A 507 -8.90 -3.65 0.63
CA PRO A 507 -9.53 -4.61 1.52
C PRO A 507 -10.05 -5.83 0.74
N PRO A 508 -10.29 -6.97 1.41
CA PRO A 508 -10.65 -8.24 0.78
C PRO A 508 -12.10 -8.26 0.30
N SER A 509 -12.85 -7.21 0.63
CA SER A 509 -14.18 -6.94 0.09
C SER A 509 -14.15 -6.44 -1.36
N VAL A 510 -12.97 -6.02 -1.84
CA VAL A 510 -12.73 -5.68 -3.26
C VAL A 510 -12.45 -6.99 -4.01
N SER A 511 -13.12 -7.23 -5.14
CA SER A 511 -12.83 -8.40 -5.96
C SER A 511 -11.44 -8.30 -6.59
N GLU A 512 -10.84 -9.45 -6.93
CA GLU A 512 -9.52 -9.47 -7.58
C GLU A 512 -9.52 -8.74 -8.93
N GLU A 513 -10.62 -8.79 -9.68
CA GLU A 513 -10.79 -8.07 -10.94
C GLU A 513 -10.79 -6.55 -10.71
N LEU A 514 -11.58 -6.07 -9.75
CA LEU A 514 -11.61 -4.64 -9.41
C LEU A 514 -10.27 -4.17 -8.85
N ALA A 515 -9.61 -5.00 -8.04
CA ALA A 515 -8.28 -4.68 -7.54
C ALA A 515 -7.26 -4.51 -8.67
N ALA A 516 -7.35 -5.31 -9.73
CA ALA A 516 -6.49 -5.18 -10.91
C ALA A 516 -6.79 -3.93 -11.73
N ASP A 517 -8.07 -3.67 -12.01
CA ASP A 517 -8.50 -2.50 -12.79
C ASP A 517 -8.13 -1.20 -12.07
N TYR A 518 -8.43 -1.12 -10.77
CA TYR A 518 -8.10 0.05 -9.97
C TYR A 518 -6.59 0.21 -9.77
N LEU A 519 -5.83 -0.88 -9.54
CA LEU A 519 -4.36 -0.78 -9.47
C LEU A 519 -3.77 -0.23 -10.76
N ARG A 520 -4.27 -0.68 -11.94
CA ARG A 520 -3.81 -0.18 -13.23
C ARG A 520 -4.01 1.33 -13.34
N ASP A 521 -5.17 1.81 -12.93
CA ASP A 521 -5.53 3.22 -13.03
C ASP A 521 -4.80 4.09 -12.02
N PHE A 522 -4.82 3.67 -10.75
CA PHE A 522 -4.18 4.39 -9.65
C PHE A 522 -2.67 4.46 -9.85
N LEU A 523 -2.02 3.35 -10.20
CA LEU A 523 -0.59 3.33 -10.48
C LEU A 523 -0.21 4.21 -11.69
N THR A 524 -1.02 4.22 -12.74
CA THR A 524 -0.81 5.10 -13.91
C THR A 524 -0.95 6.57 -13.53
N ALA A 525 -1.98 6.92 -12.75
CA ALA A 525 -2.17 8.28 -12.25
C ALA A 525 -0.96 8.72 -11.41
N THR A 526 -0.55 7.90 -10.44
CA THR A 526 0.64 8.14 -9.61
C THR A 526 1.92 8.28 -10.44
N PHE A 527 2.21 7.33 -11.34
CA PHE A 527 3.42 7.36 -12.17
C PHE A 527 3.44 8.57 -13.11
N SER A 528 2.27 9.07 -13.54
CA SER A 528 2.15 10.24 -14.41
C SER A 528 2.30 11.60 -13.71
N HIS A 529 2.28 11.67 -12.38
CA HIS A 529 2.24 12.95 -11.67
C HIS A 529 3.64 13.46 -11.32
N GLU A 530 3.90 14.77 -11.51
CA GLU A 530 5.26 15.34 -11.44
C GLU A 530 5.90 15.30 -10.05
N SER A 531 5.10 15.44 -8.99
CA SER A 531 5.60 15.35 -7.60
C SER A 531 5.91 13.92 -7.18
N MET A 532 5.37 12.90 -7.85
CA MET A 532 5.47 11.52 -7.38
C MET A 532 6.83 10.92 -7.75
N THR A 533 7.48 10.27 -6.79
CA THR A 533 8.80 9.62 -6.97
C THR A 533 8.80 8.13 -6.60
N GLY A 534 7.70 7.61 -6.03
CA GLY A 534 7.59 6.21 -5.65
C GLY A 534 6.17 5.75 -5.36
N PHE A 535 5.99 4.43 -5.45
CA PHE A 535 4.79 3.69 -5.14
C PHE A 535 5.14 2.42 -4.36
N LEU A 536 4.56 2.24 -3.18
CA LEU A 536 4.84 1.11 -2.30
C LEU A 536 3.57 0.37 -1.92
N PHE A 537 3.57 -0.95 -2.09
CA PHE A 537 2.52 -1.84 -1.58
C PHE A 537 2.70 -2.10 -0.08
N TRP A 538 1.65 -1.95 0.71
CA TRP A 538 1.67 -2.36 2.11
C TRP A 538 1.40 -3.86 2.23
N ASN A 539 2.44 -4.61 1.84
CA ASN A 539 2.50 -6.05 1.62
C ASN A 539 2.03 -6.48 0.22
N PHE A 540 2.58 -7.59 -0.27
CA PHE A 540 2.34 -8.11 -1.63
C PHE A 540 1.94 -9.60 -1.64
N TRP A 541 1.77 -10.20 -0.45
CA TRP A 541 1.44 -11.60 -0.27
C TRP A 541 0.37 -11.79 0.81
N ASP A 542 -0.70 -12.52 0.50
CA ASP A 542 -1.87 -12.73 1.36
C ASP A 542 -1.60 -13.34 2.75
N VAL A 543 -0.41 -13.91 2.99
CA VAL A 543 -0.05 -14.47 4.30
C VAL A 543 0.60 -13.43 5.21
N ASP A 544 1.24 -12.41 4.64
CA ASP A 544 2.07 -11.47 5.39
C ASP A 544 1.51 -10.05 5.25
N THR A 545 0.24 -9.89 5.63
CA THR A 545 -0.54 -8.66 5.51
C THR A 545 -1.16 -8.24 6.85
N TRP A 546 -1.24 -6.93 7.11
CA TRP A 546 -1.89 -6.36 8.30
C TRP A 546 -3.42 -6.33 8.19
N ALA A 547 -3.95 -6.14 6.98
CA ALA A 547 -5.35 -5.84 6.72
C ALA A 547 -5.92 -6.54 5.48
N ASN A 548 -5.51 -7.78 5.18
CA ASN A 548 -6.36 -8.91 4.73
C ASN A 548 -5.81 -9.72 3.51
N PRO A 549 -6.15 -11.02 3.41
CA PRO A 549 -5.91 -11.85 2.24
C PRO A 549 -6.92 -11.58 1.11
N GLY A 550 -6.49 -11.57 -0.16
CA GLY A 550 -7.35 -11.62 -1.35
C GLY A 550 -7.19 -10.47 -2.34
N ALA A 551 -6.42 -9.43 -1.99
CA ALA A 551 -6.19 -8.26 -2.85
C ALA A 551 -4.70 -7.96 -3.10
N ASN A 552 -3.80 -8.82 -2.61
CA ASN A 552 -2.36 -8.67 -2.86
C ASN A 552 -1.96 -9.21 -4.24
N LEU A 553 -0.69 -9.02 -4.61
CA LEU A 553 -0.12 -9.57 -5.86
C LEU A 553 -0.08 -11.11 -5.84
N TYR A 554 0.14 -11.72 -4.67
CA TYR A 554 0.17 -13.18 -4.53
C TYR A 554 -0.83 -13.69 -3.52
N ARG A 555 -1.55 -14.74 -3.93
CA ARG A 555 -2.37 -15.53 -3.00
C ARG A 555 -1.51 -16.29 -2.00
N ALA A 556 -2.15 -16.87 -1.00
CA ALA A 556 -1.46 -17.59 0.07
C ALA A 556 -0.57 -18.75 -0.44
N ASP A 557 -0.92 -19.34 -1.59
CA ASP A 557 -0.19 -20.43 -2.25
C ASP A 557 0.84 -19.97 -3.29
N TRP A 558 1.10 -18.66 -3.39
CA TRP A 558 1.95 -17.99 -4.38
C TRP A 558 1.44 -18.01 -5.82
N SER A 559 0.17 -18.38 -6.05
CA SER A 559 -0.45 -18.11 -7.35
C SER A 559 -0.65 -16.59 -7.54
N SER A 560 -0.38 -16.11 -8.76
CA SER A 560 -0.58 -14.71 -9.15
C SER A 560 -2.05 -14.33 -9.15
N THR A 561 -2.36 -13.12 -8.70
CA THR A 561 -3.68 -12.49 -8.86
C THR A 561 -3.72 -11.66 -10.16
N PRO A 562 -4.92 -11.28 -10.65
CA PRO A 562 -5.06 -10.29 -11.72
C PRO A 562 -4.31 -8.97 -11.43
N ALA A 563 -4.22 -8.55 -10.17
CA ALA A 563 -3.45 -7.36 -9.77
C ALA A 563 -1.94 -7.54 -9.99
N HIS A 564 -1.40 -8.74 -9.79
CA HIS A 564 -0.01 -9.06 -10.17
C HIS A 564 0.22 -8.93 -11.66
N GLU A 565 -0.69 -9.45 -12.48
CA GLU A 565 -0.61 -9.32 -13.94
C GLU A 565 -0.65 -7.85 -14.37
N ALA A 566 -1.58 -7.05 -13.81
CA ALA A 566 -1.67 -5.62 -14.09
C ALA A 566 -0.38 -4.85 -13.72
N PHE A 567 0.20 -5.14 -12.55
CA PHE A 567 1.46 -4.53 -12.12
C PHE A 567 2.63 -4.90 -13.03
N VAL A 568 2.80 -6.19 -13.33
CA VAL A 568 3.87 -6.68 -14.21
C VAL A 568 3.75 -6.09 -15.61
N ASP A 569 2.53 -6.04 -16.16
CA ASP A 569 2.27 -5.45 -17.46
C ASP A 569 2.65 -3.98 -17.52
N LEU A 570 2.20 -3.17 -16.56
CA LEU A 570 2.57 -1.76 -16.52
C LEU A 570 4.08 -1.58 -16.32
N VAL A 571 4.66 -2.15 -15.27
CA VAL A 571 6.00 -1.77 -14.82
C VAL A 571 7.12 -2.43 -15.63
N PHE A 572 6.93 -3.67 -16.08
CA PHE A 572 7.97 -4.47 -16.72
C PHE A 572 7.71 -4.78 -18.20
N ASN A 573 6.53 -4.44 -18.73
CA ASN A 573 6.24 -4.57 -20.16
C ASN A 573 5.97 -3.22 -20.83
N GLU A 574 5.12 -2.36 -20.27
CA GLU A 574 4.77 -1.07 -20.87
C GLU A 574 5.78 0.04 -20.51
N TRP A 575 6.21 0.10 -19.26
CA TRP A 575 7.13 1.13 -18.74
C TRP A 575 8.58 0.64 -18.67
N TRP A 576 8.97 -0.31 -19.51
CA TRP A 576 10.32 -0.87 -19.49
C TRP A 576 11.00 -0.71 -20.84
N THR A 577 12.28 -0.32 -20.85
CA THR A 577 13.03 -0.16 -22.10
C THR A 577 13.91 -1.37 -22.37
N GLU A 578 13.56 -2.11 -23.42
CA GLU A 578 14.34 -3.22 -23.96
C GLU A 578 14.36 -3.11 -25.50
N GLU A 579 15.50 -2.63 -26.04
CA GLU A 579 15.62 -2.27 -27.45
C GLU A 579 16.82 -2.92 -28.13
N ASP A 580 16.63 -3.39 -29.36
CA ASP A 580 17.70 -3.87 -30.23
C ASP A 580 17.88 -2.90 -31.39
N LEU A 581 18.98 -2.14 -31.34
CA LEU A 581 19.24 -1.03 -32.26
C LEU A 581 20.38 -1.37 -33.23
N GLN A 582 20.46 -0.59 -34.31
CA GLN A 582 21.62 -0.56 -35.19
C GLN A 582 22.13 0.87 -35.34
N THR A 583 23.44 1.02 -35.31
CA THR A 583 24.08 2.32 -35.53
C THR A 583 23.99 2.78 -36.97
N ASP A 584 23.87 4.08 -37.16
CA ASP A 584 23.87 4.75 -38.46
C ASP A 584 25.28 4.92 -39.05
N ALA A 585 25.40 5.64 -40.16
CA ALA A 585 26.69 5.89 -40.83
C ALA A 585 27.69 6.70 -39.98
N SER A 586 27.22 7.39 -38.95
CA SER A 586 28.02 8.16 -37.98
C SER A 586 28.28 7.42 -36.67
N GLY A 587 27.90 6.13 -36.59
CA GLY A 587 28.06 5.32 -35.39
C GLY A 587 27.04 5.62 -34.30
N LEU A 588 25.97 6.35 -34.61
CA LEU A 588 24.94 6.75 -33.64
C LEU A 588 23.72 5.84 -33.70
N ALA A 589 23.14 5.54 -32.55
CA ALA A 589 21.80 4.98 -32.41
C ALA A 589 21.08 5.71 -31.28
N SER A 590 19.78 5.95 -31.43
CA SER A 590 18.98 6.67 -30.42
C SER A 590 17.64 5.98 -30.19
N THR A 591 17.15 6.05 -28.97
CA THR A 591 15.79 5.65 -28.59
C THR A 591 15.29 6.54 -27.46
N PRO A 592 13.99 6.90 -27.41
CA PRO A 592 13.39 7.32 -26.16
C PRO A 592 13.47 6.15 -25.18
N ALA A 593 13.82 6.41 -23.93
CA ALA A 593 14.04 5.41 -22.92
C ALA A 593 13.46 5.86 -21.57
N PHE A 594 12.88 4.94 -20.82
CA PHE A 594 12.43 5.22 -19.46
C PHE A 594 13.63 5.54 -18.56
N LYS A 595 13.47 6.46 -17.62
CA LYS A 595 14.54 6.84 -16.68
C LYS A 595 14.85 5.67 -15.75
N GLY A 596 16.13 5.33 -15.64
CA GLY A 596 16.56 4.17 -14.86
C GLY A 596 18.03 3.82 -15.06
N TYR A 597 18.42 2.67 -14.51
CA TYR A 597 19.75 2.11 -14.66
C TYR A 597 19.76 1.11 -15.82
N TYR A 598 20.78 1.22 -16.69
CA TYR A 598 20.87 0.48 -17.94
C TYR A 598 22.15 -0.33 -18.04
N GLU A 599 22.06 -1.44 -18.78
CA GLU A 599 23.20 -2.08 -19.43
C GLU A 599 23.04 -1.96 -20.94
N VAL A 600 24.07 -1.45 -21.61
CA VAL A 600 24.13 -1.38 -23.07
C VAL A 600 25.27 -2.25 -23.57
N THR A 601 24.95 -3.17 -24.47
CA THR A 601 25.93 -4.10 -25.06
C THR A 601 26.17 -3.79 -26.53
N LEU A 602 27.42 -3.47 -26.87
CA LEU A 602 27.89 -3.22 -28.23
C LEU A 602 28.59 -4.46 -28.81
N ASN A 603 28.25 -4.83 -30.04
CA ASN A 603 28.93 -5.91 -30.78
C ASN A 603 30.21 -5.40 -31.47
N CYS A 604 31.37 -5.77 -30.95
CA CYS A 604 32.69 -5.39 -31.46
C CYS A 604 33.28 -6.51 -32.34
N GLY A 605 32.56 -6.92 -33.38
CA GLY A 605 32.94 -8.07 -34.23
C GLY A 605 32.58 -9.41 -33.58
N SER A 606 33.56 -10.19 -33.14
CA SER A 606 33.32 -11.47 -32.44
C SER A 606 33.23 -11.35 -30.92
N GLU A 607 33.53 -10.18 -30.37
CA GLU A 607 33.46 -9.88 -28.94
C GLU A 607 32.40 -8.82 -28.66
N ARG A 608 32.04 -8.67 -27.39
CA ARG A 608 30.99 -7.76 -26.94
C ARG A 608 31.52 -6.90 -25.79
N VAL A 609 31.15 -5.63 -25.76
CA VAL A 609 31.44 -4.70 -24.67
C VAL A 609 30.11 -4.28 -24.04
N THR A 610 29.99 -4.44 -22.73
CA THR A 610 28.83 -3.97 -21.96
C THR A 610 29.24 -2.79 -21.10
N THR A 611 28.44 -1.74 -21.08
CA THR A 611 28.61 -0.56 -20.23
C THR A 611 27.32 -0.32 -19.46
N SER A 612 27.44 0.05 -18.19
CA SER A 612 26.29 0.31 -17.33
C SER A 612 26.31 1.76 -16.83
N PHE A 613 25.13 2.39 -16.72
CA PHE A 613 24.98 3.79 -16.33
C PHE A 613 23.56 4.11 -15.90
N ASP A 614 23.38 5.20 -15.14
CA ASP A 614 22.09 5.80 -14.89
C ASP A 614 21.68 6.71 -16.06
N HIS A 615 20.43 6.62 -16.49
CA HIS A 615 19.79 7.47 -17.47
C HIS A 615 18.65 8.23 -16.79
N LEU A 616 18.90 9.48 -16.41
CA LEU A 616 17.95 10.31 -15.65
C LEU A 616 17.41 11.51 -16.44
N GLY A 617 17.91 11.70 -17.67
CA GLY A 617 17.56 12.78 -18.59
C GLY A 617 18.28 12.59 -19.92
N ASP A 618 18.04 13.50 -20.86
CA ASP A 618 18.63 13.43 -22.20
C ASP A 618 20.14 13.29 -22.12
N GLN A 619 20.67 12.20 -22.67
CA GLN A 619 22.09 11.92 -22.55
C GLN A 619 22.66 11.20 -23.76
N ARG A 620 23.94 11.50 -24.03
CA ARG A 620 24.76 10.74 -24.96
C ARG A 620 25.76 9.89 -24.21
N VAL A 621 25.75 8.58 -24.47
CA VAL A 621 26.73 7.62 -23.95
C VAL A 621 27.67 7.21 -25.08
N THR A 622 28.98 7.18 -24.82
CA THR A 622 29.97 6.69 -25.79
C THR A 622 30.48 5.32 -25.36
N ILE A 623 30.38 4.33 -26.23
CA ILE A 623 30.87 2.96 -26.01
C ILE A 623 31.95 2.67 -27.06
N ASP A 624 33.12 2.30 -26.59
CA ASP A 624 34.31 2.12 -27.42
C ASP A 624 34.82 0.67 -27.34
N CYS A 625 34.97 0.01 -28.49
CA CYS A 625 35.55 -1.33 -28.58
C CYS A 625 37.03 -1.40 -28.14
N SER A 626 37.72 -0.27 -27.96
CA SER A 626 39.02 -0.23 -27.29
C SER A 626 38.94 -0.67 -25.83
N GLN A 627 37.74 -0.60 -25.23
CA GLN A 627 37.42 -1.12 -23.90
C GLN A 627 37.19 -2.63 -23.87
N LEU A 628 37.46 -3.36 -24.96
CA LEU A 628 37.52 -4.82 -24.96
C LEU A 628 38.56 -5.31 -23.95
N VAL A 629 38.12 -5.48 -22.71
CA VAL A 629 38.84 -6.22 -21.68
C VAL A 629 38.53 -7.68 -21.93
N SER A 630 39.53 -8.45 -22.36
CA SER A 630 39.47 -9.92 -22.38
C SER A 630 38.77 -10.43 -21.11
N LEU A 631 37.56 -11.00 -21.28
CA LEU A 631 36.71 -11.52 -20.20
C LEU A 631 37.24 -12.82 -19.59
N GLN A 632 38.47 -13.25 -19.91
CA GLN A 632 39.17 -14.25 -19.10
C GLN A 632 39.86 -13.51 -17.94
N PRO A 633 39.31 -13.53 -16.72
CA PRO A 633 40.00 -12.97 -15.57
C PRO A 633 41.35 -13.67 -15.43
N GLU A 634 42.42 -12.90 -15.23
CA GLU A 634 43.73 -13.50 -14.98
C GLU A 634 43.65 -14.34 -13.69
N PRO A 635 44.12 -15.59 -13.67
CA PRO A 635 44.09 -16.37 -12.44
C PRO A 635 44.92 -15.69 -11.35
N LEU A 636 44.47 -15.76 -10.09
CA LEU A 636 45.31 -15.37 -8.97
C LEU A 636 46.62 -16.18 -9.03
N PRO A 637 47.78 -15.59 -8.63
CA PRO A 637 49.07 -16.27 -8.71
C PRO A 637 49.02 -17.69 -8.12
N ALA A 638 49.53 -18.68 -8.85
CA ALA A 638 49.45 -20.08 -8.43
C ALA A 638 50.05 -20.29 -7.03
N GLY A 639 49.31 -20.95 -6.14
CA GLY A 639 49.74 -21.22 -4.76
C GLY A 639 49.63 -20.03 -3.78
N SER A 640 49.10 -18.89 -4.23
CA SER A 640 48.84 -17.72 -3.38
C SER A 640 47.64 -17.90 -2.46
N ILE A 641 46.67 -18.70 -2.89
CA ILE A 641 45.48 -19.08 -2.12
C ILE A 641 45.52 -20.57 -1.80
N THR A 642 45.15 -20.92 -0.58
CA THR A 642 44.85 -22.31 -0.21
C THR A 642 43.52 -22.35 0.55
N VAL A 643 42.67 -23.30 0.20
CA VAL A 643 41.36 -23.50 0.82
C VAL A 643 41.35 -24.86 1.49
N SER A 644 41.15 -24.90 2.81
CA SER A 644 41.20 -26.14 3.58
C SER A 644 40.39 -26.09 4.88
N PRO A 645 39.90 -27.23 5.40
CA PRO A 645 39.81 -28.52 4.70
C PRO A 645 38.81 -28.45 3.54
N ASN A 646 39.00 -29.28 2.52
CA ASN A 646 38.07 -29.43 1.40
C ASN A 646 38.24 -30.84 0.80
N PRO A 647 37.27 -31.77 0.95
CA PRO A 647 35.93 -31.57 1.52
C PRO A 647 35.95 -31.21 3.01
N SER A 648 34.92 -30.49 3.48
CA SER A 648 34.80 -30.02 4.88
C SER A 648 33.45 -30.34 5.49
N SER A 649 33.44 -30.90 6.70
CA SER A 649 32.24 -31.06 7.53
C SER A 649 32.07 -29.92 8.56
N GLY A 650 32.86 -28.84 8.45
CA GLY A 650 32.90 -27.71 9.38
C GLY A 650 33.37 -26.41 8.70
N PRO A 651 33.81 -25.40 9.46
CA PRO A 651 34.32 -24.15 8.90
C PRO A 651 35.46 -24.40 7.91
N VAL A 652 35.48 -23.66 6.80
CA VAL A 652 36.55 -23.71 5.80
C VAL A 652 37.44 -22.51 6.00
N THR A 653 38.75 -22.73 5.98
CA THR A 653 39.74 -21.67 6.08
C THR A 653 40.29 -21.32 4.70
N ILE A 654 40.34 -20.04 4.38
CA ILE A 654 41.07 -19.50 3.23
C ILE A 654 42.36 -18.89 3.75
N GLN A 655 43.49 -19.40 3.25
CA GLN A 655 44.79 -18.78 3.45
C GLN A 655 45.14 -17.92 2.23
N ASN A 656 45.15 -16.60 2.41
CA ASN A 656 45.50 -15.60 1.41
C ASN A 656 46.94 -15.09 1.64
N ARG A 657 47.84 -15.35 0.67
CA ARG A 657 49.27 -14.97 0.73
C ARG A 657 49.64 -13.78 -0.14
N LEU A 658 48.66 -13.04 -0.68
CA LEU A 658 48.91 -11.95 -1.64
C LEU A 658 49.29 -10.61 -1.00
N GLY A 659 49.24 -10.50 0.34
CA GLY A 659 49.54 -9.24 1.04
C GLY A 659 48.47 -8.16 0.83
N VAL A 660 47.38 -8.47 0.13
CA VAL A 660 46.22 -7.60 -0.14
C VAL A 660 44.93 -8.33 0.19
N SER A 661 43.85 -7.58 0.39
CA SER A 661 42.51 -8.16 0.58
C SER A 661 41.88 -8.54 -0.75
N LEU A 662 41.16 -9.66 -0.77
CA LEU A 662 40.38 -10.13 -1.91
C LEU A 662 38.89 -9.92 -1.66
N SER A 663 38.09 -9.72 -2.71
CA SER A 663 36.66 -9.99 -2.61
C SER A 663 36.40 -11.47 -2.85
N GLY A 664 35.52 -12.06 -2.05
CA GLY A 664 35.13 -13.45 -2.14
C GLY A 664 33.62 -13.56 -2.36
N GLU A 665 33.23 -14.56 -3.12
CA GLU A 665 31.83 -14.90 -3.38
C GLU A 665 31.67 -16.42 -3.40
N ILE A 666 30.62 -16.95 -2.76
CA ILE A 666 30.26 -18.37 -2.84
C ILE A 666 29.00 -18.50 -3.67
N LEU A 667 29.05 -19.34 -4.69
CA LEU A 667 27.94 -19.64 -5.58
C LEU A 667 27.47 -21.08 -5.37
N ASP A 668 26.17 -21.34 -5.52
CA ASP A 668 25.63 -22.69 -5.61
C ASP A 668 25.86 -23.32 -7.01
N ALA A 669 25.40 -24.56 -7.20
CA ALA A 669 25.54 -25.27 -8.47
C ALA A 669 24.75 -24.63 -9.64
N ALA A 670 23.77 -23.77 -9.34
CA ALA A 670 23.02 -22.99 -10.33
C ALA A 670 23.66 -21.62 -10.60
N GLY A 671 24.78 -21.30 -9.95
CA GLY A 671 25.47 -20.01 -10.09
C GLY A 671 24.88 -18.89 -9.23
N ARG A 672 24.01 -19.20 -8.27
CA ARG A 672 23.41 -18.19 -7.37
C ARG A 672 24.34 -17.86 -6.21
N SER A 673 24.49 -16.58 -5.91
CA SER A 673 25.33 -16.08 -4.81
C SER A 673 24.72 -16.37 -3.44
N LEU A 674 25.46 -17.11 -2.61
CA LEU A 674 25.11 -17.50 -1.24
C LEU A 674 25.86 -16.68 -0.19
N TRP A 675 26.99 -16.09 -0.54
CA TRP A 675 27.81 -15.31 0.37
C TRP A 675 28.74 -14.38 -0.43
N ARG A 676 28.93 -13.14 0.04
CA ARG A 676 29.99 -12.23 -0.40
C ARG A 676 30.75 -11.70 0.81
N GLY A 677 32.04 -11.40 0.65
CA GLY A 677 32.82 -10.81 1.73
C GLY A 677 34.27 -10.53 1.36
N LYS A 678 35.01 -9.92 2.29
CA LYS A 678 36.44 -9.63 2.11
C LYS A 678 37.31 -10.70 2.77
N ILE A 679 38.29 -11.21 2.04
CA ILE A 679 39.33 -12.12 2.54
C ILE A 679 40.62 -11.32 2.71
N THR A 680 40.91 -10.93 3.94
CA THR A 680 42.14 -10.18 4.26
C THR A 680 43.38 -11.04 4.04
N SER A 681 44.54 -10.40 3.91
CA SER A 681 45.81 -11.13 3.88
C SER A 681 46.01 -11.91 5.19
N GLY A 682 46.39 -13.18 5.07
CA GLY A 682 46.51 -14.08 6.22
C GLY A 682 45.49 -15.22 6.14
N THR A 683 44.87 -15.53 7.27
CA THR A 683 43.95 -16.66 7.42
C THR A 683 42.56 -16.12 7.72
N THR A 684 41.60 -16.43 6.86
CA THR A 684 40.19 -16.09 7.07
C THR A 684 39.40 -17.38 7.21
N GLU A 685 38.66 -17.53 8.31
CA GLU A 685 37.69 -18.59 8.46
C GLU A 685 36.37 -18.14 7.85
N LEU A 686 35.83 -18.94 6.93
CA LEU A 686 34.51 -18.69 6.37
C LEU A 686 33.44 -19.22 7.33
N PRO A 687 32.50 -18.37 7.77
CA PRO A 687 31.35 -18.82 8.55
C PRO A 687 30.40 -19.58 7.62
N LEU A 688 30.60 -20.90 7.48
CA LEU A 688 29.81 -21.74 6.57
C LEU A 688 28.84 -22.62 7.35
N ASP A 689 27.57 -22.22 7.36
CA ASP A 689 26.43 -23.09 7.66
C ASP A 689 25.71 -23.47 6.36
N LEU A 690 26.45 -24.08 5.42
CA LEU A 690 25.91 -24.55 4.15
C LEU A 690 25.53 -26.04 4.24
N PRO A 691 24.39 -26.46 3.64
CA PRO A 691 24.03 -27.88 3.48
C PRO A 691 25.09 -28.69 2.73
N ALA A 692 25.05 -30.02 2.84
CA ALA A 692 25.93 -30.91 2.08
C ALA A 692 25.74 -30.69 0.56
N GLY A 693 26.84 -30.49 -0.17
CA GLY A 693 26.77 -30.06 -1.57
C GLY A 693 28.09 -29.55 -2.15
N SER A 694 28.04 -29.20 -3.44
CA SER A 694 29.14 -28.59 -4.18
C SER A 694 28.85 -27.12 -4.43
N TYR A 695 29.82 -26.26 -4.11
CA TYR A 695 29.73 -24.81 -4.24
C TYR A 695 30.96 -24.26 -4.96
N HIS A 696 30.88 -23.04 -5.48
CA HIS A 696 31.99 -22.35 -6.14
C HIS A 696 32.39 -21.10 -5.36
N LEU A 697 33.57 -21.12 -4.76
CA LEU A 697 34.20 -19.94 -4.16
C LEU A 697 34.97 -19.19 -5.24
N GLN A 698 34.49 -18.01 -5.63
CA GLN A 698 35.22 -17.06 -6.47
C GLN A 698 35.99 -16.09 -5.58
N LEU A 699 37.28 -15.89 -5.85
CA LEU A 699 38.12 -14.89 -5.18
C LEU A 699 38.69 -13.92 -6.22
N ARG A 700 38.59 -12.62 -5.97
CA ARG A 700 38.99 -11.57 -6.91
C ARG A 700 39.96 -10.54 -6.29
N GLU A 701 40.91 -10.10 -7.11
CA GLU A 701 41.85 -9.00 -6.84
C GLU A 701 41.90 -8.09 -8.08
N GLY A 702 41.09 -7.02 -8.10
CA GLY A 702 40.93 -6.20 -9.30
C GLY A 702 40.44 -7.05 -10.49
N ARG A 703 41.28 -7.20 -11.52
CA ARG A 703 40.99 -8.00 -12.73
C ARG A 703 41.34 -9.49 -12.60
N ARG A 704 42.01 -9.90 -11.51
CA ARG A 704 42.36 -11.31 -11.30
C ARG A 704 41.24 -12.06 -10.61
N MET A 705 40.99 -13.31 -10.99
CA MET A 705 40.02 -14.19 -10.34
C MET A 705 40.47 -15.64 -10.36
N SER A 706 40.27 -16.33 -9.24
CA SER A 706 40.31 -17.80 -9.22
C SER A 706 39.02 -18.35 -8.64
N THR A 707 38.52 -19.42 -9.23
CA THR A 707 37.35 -20.16 -8.72
C THR A 707 37.81 -21.48 -8.10
N PHE A 708 37.31 -21.79 -6.91
CA PHE A 708 37.58 -23.01 -6.17
C PHE A 708 36.28 -23.77 -5.94
N THR A 709 36.26 -25.07 -6.22
CA THR A 709 35.11 -25.91 -5.83
C THR A 709 35.21 -26.22 -4.35
N LEU A 710 34.20 -25.85 -3.56
CA LEU A 710 34.03 -26.24 -2.16
C LEU A 710 33.08 -27.44 -2.07
N ILE A 711 33.49 -28.49 -1.36
CA ILE A 711 32.67 -29.67 -1.11
C ILE A 711 32.34 -29.71 0.39
N ARG A 712 31.04 -29.68 0.71
CA ARG A 712 30.48 -29.79 2.07
C ARG A 712 29.87 -31.16 2.31
#